data_AF-A0AAN7DX73-F1
#
_entry.id   AF-A0AAN7DX73-F1
#
_cell.length_a   1.000
_cell.length_b   1.000
_cell.length_c   1.000
_cell.angle_alpha   90.00
_cell.angle_beta   90.00
_cell.angle_gamma   90.00
#
_symmetry.space_group_name_H-M   'P 1'
#
loop_
_entity.id
_entity.type
_entity.pdbx_description
1 polymer ?
#
loop_
_entity_poly.entity_id
_entity_poly.type
_entity_poly.pdbx_seq_one_letter_code
_entity_poly.pdbx_strand_id
1 'polypeptide(L)'
;MEVVGAAVGALVTTTSELLYSCVSSKTKTTFNLHSNLAAVDLQMKSLKDRREEVKGETEAAKKEGNKIRSEVVTWLQDVETLQPGVDAIQGQMVNNKKPSRCFLNCRERYRASREVEKTLEEIKRLLLVAEKFNHDVVCRTGVPRAVEHIPGPSIRGQTTASKKLDEIRKALDDGFNRIGIWGLGGVGKTTLVKNLNNELKKASAQPFGIVIWATVSKNVVIKNVQTQIAERLNLGVKMEESVQRMASRLYERLENEEKFLLILDDVWEKIDLDTLGVPGPDVHKGCKILLTSRLMEVCRAMTTDLEIKIEVLNDDEAWQLFCQKAGDVAHLEEIKPLAEAIVKECCRLPLAIITVGAAMRKKTEVVLWKYALDQLRRSVPFIKGIEAEVYKPLRLSYDSLQGNNIKSCFLYCCLFPEDFAISIRDLVRYWRAEGLIGEGQNWEDMDEGISLIENLKDSCLLEEGPHRETVKMHDVVRDVAIWISSTSEDGCKSLVRSGIGLSEISVGEFSNSNSLDRVSFMGNNITRLPDCMIQCSKASVLLLGDNDALDTVPEKFLQGFEALKVLDLSETSIRSLPHSLLQLRDLRVLLLWNCSNLEELPSLGTLTKLQDLDLCGTCIANLPRGIENLSELRVLKLDGTGELKSIQPGIISKLSSLESLSICGSGFCFRLKGEEDGRATFEELKLSFNRLHYLRISLNGIPWEKIRRSFLDK
;
A
#
# COMPACT_ATOMS: atom_id res chain seq x y z
N MET A 1 -98.78 -53.29 57.20
CA MET A 1 -97.31 -53.17 57.30
C MET A 1 -96.63 -52.86 55.95
N GLU A 2 -97.34 -52.29 54.96
CA GLU A 2 -96.76 -52.05 53.62
C GLU A 2 -96.31 -50.61 53.35
N VAL A 3 -96.57 -49.65 54.25
CA VAL A 3 -96.19 -48.23 54.01
C VAL A 3 -94.85 -47.86 54.68
N VAL A 4 -94.32 -48.68 55.59
CA VAL A 4 -93.03 -48.42 56.27
C VAL A 4 -91.83 -48.97 55.49
N GLY A 5 -92.03 -50.00 54.65
CA GLY A 5 -90.95 -50.61 53.86
C GLY A 5 -90.43 -49.74 52.70
N ALA A 6 -91.32 -48.99 52.05
CA ALA A 6 -90.96 -48.18 50.88
C ALA A 6 -90.16 -46.92 51.24
N ALA A 7 -90.47 -46.26 52.35
CA ALA A 7 -89.75 -45.08 52.82
C ALA A 7 -88.34 -45.42 53.33
N VAL A 8 -88.17 -46.57 53.99
CA VAL A 8 -86.87 -47.05 54.46
C VAL A 8 -86.00 -47.55 53.30
N GLY A 9 -86.58 -48.20 52.29
CA GLY A 9 -85.86 -48.63 51.08
C GLY A 9 -85.31 -47.48 50.23
N ALA A 10 -86.09 -46.40 50.07
CA ALA A 10 -85.65 -45.19 49.36
C ALA A 10 -84.55 -44.42 50.12
N LEU A 11 -84.67 -44.29 51.45
CA LEU A 11 -83.63 -43.69 52.28
C LEU A 11 -82.32 -44.50 52.26
N VAL A 12 -82.38 -45.84 52.27
CA VAL A 12 -81.20 -46.72 52.23
C VAL A 12 -80.52 -46.73 50.85
N THR A 13 -81.29 -46.63 49.74
CA THR A 13 -80.73 -46.56 48.38
C THR A 13 -80.13 -45.19 48.08
N THR A 14 -80.79 -44.10 48.47
CA THR A 14 -80.23 -42.75 48.27
C THR A 14 -78.99 -42.51 49.15
N THR A 15 -78.99 -43.03 50.38
CA THR A 15 -77.80 -42.97 51.25
C THR A 15 -76.69 -43.92 50.77
N SER A 16 -76.99 -45.08 50.19
CA SER A 16 -75.98 -45.99 49.64
C SER A 16 -75.36 -45.46 48.34
N GLU A 17 -76.12 -44.78 47.47
CA GLU A 17 -75.58 -44.12 46.26
C GLU A 17 -74.75 -42.88 46.59
N LEU A 18 -75.16 -42.09 47.58
CA LEU A 18 -74.35 -40.97 48.11
C LEU A 18 -73.10 -41.49 48.83
N LEU A 19 -73.19 -42.58 49.59
CA LEU A 19 -72.01 -43.22 50.20
C LEU A 19 -71.11 -43.87 49.13
N TYR A 20 -71.66 -44.50 48.10
CA TYR A 20 -70.89 -45.12 47.02
C TYR A 20 -70.21 -44.06 46.13
N SER A 21 -70.86 -42.95 45.81
CA SER A 21 -70.22 -41.84 45.08
C SER A 21 -69.19 -41.09 45.94
N CYS A 22 -69.43 -40.97 47.26
CA CYS A 22 -68.49 -40.37 48.20
C CYS A 22 -67.29 -41.30 48.47
N VAL A 23 -67.48 -42.62 48.53
CA VAL A 23 -66.41 -43.63 48.67
C VAL A 23 -65.67 -43.85 47.34
N SER A 24 -66.36 -43.88 46.20
CA SER A 24 -65.78 -43.97 44.84
C SER A 24 -64.95 -42.75 44.48
N SER A 25 -65.42 -41.53 44.79
CA SER A 25 -64.61 -40.32 44.61
C SER A 25 -63.44 -40.26 45.58
N LYS A 26 -63.57 -40.78 46.82
CA LYS A 26 -62.49 -40.88 47.83
C LYS A 26 -61.43 -41.93 47.48
N THR A 27 -61.80 -43.08 46.92
CA THR A 27 -60.83 -44.09 46.44
C THR A 27 -60.14 -43.63 45.16
N LYS A 28 -60.84 -42.96 44.24
CA LYS A 28 -60.22 -42.31 43.06
C LYS A 28 -59.25 -41.19 43.45
N THR A 29 -59.60 -40.30 44.37
CA THR A 29 -58.70 -39.21 44.81
C THR A 29 -57.48 -39.73 45.58
N THR A 30 -57.62 -40.77 46.41
CA THR A 30 -56.48 -41.32 47.16
C THR A 30 -55.54 -42.14 46.27
N PHE A 31 -56.07 -42.85 45.26
CA PHE A 31 -55.27 -43.61 44.28
C PHE A 31 -54.59 -42.68 43.25
N ASN A 32 -55.30 -41.65 42.78
CA ASN A 32 -54.73 -40.63 41.88
C ASN A 32 -53.67 -39.77 42.57
N LEU A 33 -53.81 -39.46 43.86
CA LEU A 33 -52.83 -38.66 44.60
C LEU A 33 -51.45 -39.33 44.59
N HIS A 34 -51.35 -40.63 44.89
CA HIS A 34 -50.07 -41.34 44.89
C HIS A 34 -49.43 -41.44 43.50
N SER A 35 -50.25 -41.71 42.47
CA SER A 35 -49.80 -41.72 41.07
C SER A 35 -49.35 -40.34 40.59
N ASN A 36 -50.09 -39.28 40.94
CA ASN A 36 -49.77 -37.90 40.55
C ASN A 36 -48.53 -37.38 41.28
N LEU A 37 -48.30 -37.79 42.52
CA LEU A 37 -47.08 -37.47 43.26
C LEU A 37 -45.83 -38.09 42.63
N ALA A 38 -45.90 -39.38 42.27
CA ALA A 38 -44.81 -40.03 41.53
C ALA A 38 -44.57 -39.35 40.16
N ALA A 39 -45.63 -38.88 39.50
CA ALA A 39 -45.53 -38.13 38.26
C ALA A 39 -44.91 -36.73 38.46
N VAL A 40 -45.22 -36.03 39.56
CA VAL A 40 -44.59 -34.74 39.91
C VAL A 40 -43.10 -34.94 40.13
N ASP A 41 -42.67 -35.96 40.88
CA ASP A 41 -41.25 -36.23 41.11
C ASP A 41 -40.50 -36.53 39.81
N LEU A 42 -41.09 -37.38 38.95
CA LEU A 42 -40.49 -37.77 37.67
C LEU A 42 -40.40 -36.59 36.70
N GLN A 43 -41.50 -35.85 36.52
CA GLN A 43 -41.52 -34.72 35.57
C GLN A 43 -40.73 -33.53 36.07
N MET A 44 -40.71 -33.28 37.39
CA MET A 44 -39.86 -32.24 37.96
C MET A 44 -38.38 -32.57 37.77
N LYS A 45 -37.99 -33.84 37.88
CA LYS A 45 -36.64 -34.27 37.53
C LYS A 45 -36.31 -33.97 36.07
N SER A 46 -37.20 -34.34 35.14
CA SER A 46 -37.04 -34.02 33.71
C SER A 46 -36.93 -32.51 33.44
N LEU A 47 -37.73 -31.70 34.14
CA LEU A 47 -37.70 -30.24 34.01
C LEU A 47 -36.40 -29.63 34.57
N LYS A 48 -35.87 -30.18 35.67
CA LYS A 48 -34.56 -29.81 36.24
C LYS A 48 -33.41 -30.14 35.29
N ASP A 49 -33.41 -31.35 34.74
CA ASP A 49 -32.37 -31.80 33.80
C ASP A 49 -32.35 -30.87 32.57
N ARG A 50 -33.52 -30.54 32.01
CA ARG A 50 -33.63 -29.58 30.90
C ARG A 50 -33.22 -28.17 31.31
N ARG A 51 -33.54 -27.73 32.53
CA ARG A 51 -33.12 -26.41 33.03
C ARG A 51 -31.59 -26.29 33.10
N GLU A 52 -30.90 -27.32 33.60
CA GLU A 52 -29.44 -27.28 33.68
C GLU A 52 -28.80 -27.30 32.28
N GLU A 53 -29.38 -28.03 31.33
CA GLU A 53 -28.95 -27.99 29.92
C GLU A 53 -29.12 -26.60 29.31
N VAL A 54 -30.32 -26.01 29.39
CA VAL A 54 -30.60 -24.64 28.89
C VAL A 54 -29.74 -23.61 29.61
N LYS A 55 -29.50 -23.76 30.92
CA LYS A 55 -28.60 -22.87 31.67
C LYS A 55 -27.17 -22.97 31.14
N GLY A 56 -26.68 -24.18 30.87
CA GLY A 56 -25.40 -24.42 30.20
C GLY A 56 -25.32 -23.75 28.83
N GLU A 57 -26.35 -23.90 28.00
CA GLU A 57 -26.46 -23.26 26.68
C GLU A 57 -26.46 -21.72 26.79
N THR A 58 -27.20 -21.14 27.75
CA THR A 58 -27.23 -19.69 27.96
C THR A 58 -25.90 -19.13 28.46
N GLU A 59 -25.18 -19.85 29.33
CA GLU A 59 -23.86 -19.43 29.79
C GLU A 59 -22.80 -19.55 28.68
N ALA A 60 -22.87 -20.59 27.83
CA ALA A 60 -22.05 -20.70 26.64
C ALA A 60 -22.33 -19.54 25.66
N ALA A 61 -23.60 -19.27 25.37
CA ALA A 61 -24.00 -18.17 24.50
C ALA A 61 -23.59 -16.79 25.06
N LYS A 62 -23.69 -16.56 26.38
CA LYS A 62 -23.19 -15.32 27.00
C LYS A 62 -21.67 -15.17 26.89
N LYS A 63 -20.91 -16.25 27.05
CA LYS A 63 -19.44 -16.24 26.83
C LYS A 63 -19.08 -15.90 25.39
N GLU A 64 -19.90 -16.31 24.43
CA GLU A 64 -19.78 -15.94 23.02
C GLU A 64 -20.31 -14.52 22.71
N GLY A 65 -20.90 -13.83 23.68
CA GLY A 65 -21.41 -12.46 23.54
C GLY A 65 -22.80 -12.37 22.89
N ASN A 66 -23.54 -13.48 22.84
CA ASN A 66 -24.86 -13.57 22.25
C ASN A 66 -25.96 -13.09 23.22
N LYS A 67 -27.02 -12.46 22.68
CA LYS A 67 -28.20 -12.03 23.45
C LYS A 67 -29.21 -13.18 23.56
N ILE A 68 -29.58 -13.51 24.79
CA ILE A 68 -30.55 -14.58 25.10
C ILE A 68 -31.98 -14.09 24.85
N ARG A 69 -32.85 -14.95 24.33
CA ARG A 69 -34.28 -14.65 24.15
C ARG A 69 -34.94 -14.36 25.51
N SER A 70 -35.78 -13.34 25.59
CA SER A 70 -36.52 -13.00 26.82
C SER A 70 -37.36 -14.17 27.32
N GLU A 71 -37.97 -14.93 26.42
CA GLU A 71 -38.77 -16.12 26.73
C GLU A 71 -37.96 -17.20 27.48
N VAL A 72 -36.67 -17.37 27.16
CA VAL A 72 -35.78 -18.32 27.83
C VAL A 72 -35.41 -17.83 29.23
N VAL A 73 -35.18 -16.52 29.38
CA VAL A 73 -34.89 -15.90 30.69
C VAL A 73 -36.09 -16.03 31.63
N THR A 74 -37.29 -15.73 31.14
CA THR A 74 -38.54 -15.87 31.90
C THR A 74 -38.79 -17.33 32.28
N TRP A 75 -38.59 -18.27 31.34
CA TRP A 75 -38.74 -19.69 31.63
C TRP A 75 -37.79 -20.20 32.72
N LEU A 76 -36.51 -19.79 32.69
CA LEU A 76 -35.55 -20.16 33.74
C LEU A 76 -35.99 -19.66 35.13
N GLN A 77 -36.55 -18.45 35.21
CA GLN A 77 -37.10 -17.89 36.45
C GLN A 77 -38.36 -18.65 36.89
N ASP A 78 -39.28 -18.96 35.97
CA ASP A 78 -40.52 -19.68 36.28
C ASP A 78 -40.21 -21.08 36.86
N VAL A 79 -39.24 -21.81 36.30
CA VAL A 79 -38.80 -23.11 36.84
C VAL A 79 -38.19 -22.98 38.24
N GLU A 80 -37.41 -21.91 38.52
CA GLU A 80 -36.84 -21.65 39.85
C GLU A 80 -37.92 -21.33 40.88
N THR A 81 -38.94 -20.53 40.52
CA THR A 81 -40.03 -20.17 41.42
C THR A 81 -40.98 -21.32 41.73
N LEU A 82 -41.03 -22.35 40.87
CA LEU A 82 -41.82 -23.56 41.09
C LEU A 82 -41.17 -24.51 42.12
N GLN A 83 -39.84 -24.46 42.28
CA GLN A 83 -39.06 -25.38 43.11
C GLN A 83 -39.51 -25.41 44.59
N PRO A 84 -39.68 -24.28 45.29
CA PRO A 84 -40.12 -24.29 46.69
C PRO A 84 -41.51 -24.89 46.89
N GLY A 85 -42.40 -24.76 45.90
CA GLY A 85 -43.74 -25.35 45.93
C GLY A 85 -43.71 -26.87 45.85
N VAL A 86 -42.84 -27.43 45.00
CA VAL A 86 -42.63 -28.89 44.91
C VAL A 86 -41.97 -29.42 46.19
N ASP A 87 -40.99 -28.70 46.74
CA ASP A 87 -40.32 -29.10 47.98
C ASP A 87 -41.28 -29.07 49.19
N ALA A 88 -42.22 -28.11 49.22
CA ALA A 88 -43.28 -28.07 50.24
C ALA A 88 -44.25 -29.25 50.12
N ILE A 89 -44.63 -29.64 48.90
CA ILE A 89 -45.45 -30.83 48.63
C ILE A 89 -44.72 -32.09 49.11
N GLN A 90 -43.42 -32.23 48.81
CA GLN A 90 -42.60 -33.35 49.26
C GLN A 90 -42.41 -33.36 50.79
N GLY A 91 -42.20 -32.19 51.42
CA GLY A 91 -42.04 -32.04 52.87
C GLY A 91 -43.29 -32.43 53.67
N GLN A 92 -44.48 -32.11 53.14
CA GLN A 92 -45.75 -32.54 53.74
C GLN A 92 -45.94 -34.08 53.74
N MET A 93 -45.19 -34.81 52.92
CA MET A 93 -45.26 -36.28 52.84
C MET A 93 -44.40 -36.98 53.91
N VAL A 94 -43.27 -36.37 54.30
CA VAL A 94 -42.36 -36.96 55.30
C VAL A 94 -43.00 -37.01 56.69
N ASN A 95 -43.86 -36.04 57.01
CA ASN A 95 -44.60 -35.99 58.27
C ASN A 95 -45.82 -36.94 58.33
N ASN A 96 -46.21 -37.58 57.23
CA ASN A 96 -47.39 -38.46 57.13
C ASN A 96 -47.07 -39.96 57.08
N LYS A 97 -45.87 -40.39 57.53
CA LYS A 97 -45.43 -41.80 57.50
C LYS A 97 -46.08 -42.74 58.54
N LYS A 98 -47.06 -42.30 59.35
CA LYS A 98 -47.83 -43.22 60.22
C LYS A 98 -49.29 -43.32 59.76
N PRO A 99 -49.82 -44.53 59.52
CA PRO A 99 -51.23 -44.72 59.17
C PRO A 99 -52.08 -44.55 60.44
N SER A 100 -52.42 -43.32 60.82
CA SER A 100 -53.44 -43.10 61.85
C SER A 100 -54.82 -43.29 61.24
N ARG A 101 -55.56 -44.22 61.85
CA ARG A 101 -56.86 -44.77 61.44
C ARG A 101 -58.01 -43.79 61.74
N CYS A 102 -57.94 -42.55 61.25
CA CYS A 102 -58.95 -41.52 61.48
C CYS A 102 -59.48 -40.90 60.17
N PHE A 103 -60.78 -41.04 59.96
CA PHE A 103 -61.56 -40.60 58.81
C PHE A 103 -61.77 -39.07 58.69
N LEU A 104 -61.05 -38.24 59.48
CA LEU A 104 -61.32 -36.80 59.62
C LEU A 104 -60.45 -35.86 58.76
N ASN A 105 -59.53 -36.37 57.92
CA ASN A 105 -58.65 -35.53 57.09
C ASN A 105 -58.93 -35.55 55.57
N CYS A 106 -60.18 -35.80 55.16
CA CYS A 106 -60.56 -35.79 53.73
C CYS A 106 -60.37 -34.42 53.07
N ARG A 107 -60.60 -33.31 53.80
CA ARG A 107 -60.47 -31.94 53.25
C ARG A 107 -59.01 -31.56 52.97
N GLU A 108 -58.09 -32.00 53.84
CA GLU A 108 -56.65 -31.77 53.65
C GLU A 108 -56.09 -32.63 52.51
N ARG A 109 -56.49 -33.91 52.41
CA ARG A 109 -56.09 -34.77 51.27
C ARG A 109 -56.65 -34.27 49.93
N TYR A 110 -57.87 -33.77 49.90
CA TYR A 110 -58.45 -33.18 48.69
C TYR A 110 -57.72 -31.90 48.27
N ARG A 111 -57.36 -31.04 49.25
CA ARG A 111 -56.52 -29.85 48.99
C ARG A 111 -55.14 -30.24 48.47
N ALA A 112 -54.47 -31.20 49.10
CA ALA A 112 -53.18 -31.71 48.63
C ALA A 112 -53.26 -32.32 47.22
N SER A 113 -54.33 -33.06 46.90
CA SER A 113 -54.55 -33.61 45.55
C SER A 113 -54.74 -32.53 44.50
N ARG A 114 -55.52 -31.48 44.79
CA ARG A 114 -55.69 -30.32 43.91
C ARG A 114 -54.37 -29.56 43.71
N GLU A 115 -53.57 -29.42 44.76
CA GLU A 115 -52.28 -28.74 44.72
C GLU A 115 -51.26 -29.53 43.89
N VAL A 116 -51.19 -30.85 44.07
CA VAL A 116 -50.37 -31.75 43.24
C VAL A 116 -50.79 -31.71 41.78
N GLU A 117 -52.10 -31.76 41.48
CA GLU A 117 -52.60 -31.66 40.10
C GLU A 117 -52.25 -30.31 39.45
N LYS A 118 -52.39 -29.21 40.18
CA LYS A 118 -52.04 -27.87 39.69
C LYS A 118 -50.54 -27.75 39.40
N THR A 119 -49.71 -28.24 40.32
CA THR A 119 -48.24 -28.26 40.15
C THR A 119 -47.83 -29.13 38.97
N LEU A 120 -48.45 -30.31 38.81
CA LEU A 120 -48.18 -31.19 37.67
C LEU A 120 -48.54 -30.53 36.33
N GLU A 121 -49.65 -29.80 36.27
CA GLU A 121 -50.05 -29.08 35.06
C GLU A 121 -49.09 -27.93 34.71
N GLU A 122 -48.58 -27.23 35.73
CA GLU A 122 -47.56 -26.18 35.52
C GLU A 122 -46.22 -26.78 35.06
N ILE A 123 -45.81 -27.92 35.61
CA ILE A 123 -44.62 -28.65 35.14
C ILE A 123 -44.76 -29.02 33.66
N LYS A 124 -45.92 -29.57 33.25
CA LYS A 124 -46.19 -29.91 31.84
C LYS A 124 -46.18 -28.69 30.94
N ARG A 125 -46.78 -27.58 31.40
CA ARG A 125 -46.76 -26.30 30.68
C ARG A 125 -45.33 -25.81 30.46
N LEU A 126 -44.47 -25.85 31.48
CA LEU A 126 -43.08 -25.44 31.38
C LEU A 126 -42.27 -26.37 30.47
N LEU A 127 -42.52 -27.68 30.48
CA LEU A 127 -41.92 -28.62 29.54
C LEU A 127 -42.32 -28.31 28.08
N LEU A 128 -43.59 -28.00 27.83
CA LEU A 128 -44.07 -27.59 26.50
C LEU A 128 -43.45 -26.25 26.04
N VAL A 129 -43.22 -25.32 26.96
CA VAL A 129 -42.52 -24.07 26.64
C VAL A 129 -41.06 -24.37 26.28
N ALA A 130 -40.40 -25.30 26.98
CA ALA A 130 -39.03 -25.71 26.68
C ALA A 130 -38.85 -26.32 25.29
N GLU A 131 -39.86 -27.05 24.79
CA GLU A 131 -39.84 -27.62 23.44
C GLU A 131 -39.77 -26.55 22.34
N LYS A 132 -40.34 -25.36 22.57
CA LYS A 132 -40.37 -24.27 21.57
C LYS A 132 -38.98 -23.70 21.24
N PHE A 133 -38.01 -23.90 22.12
CA PHE A 133 -36.63 -23.43 21.95
C PHE A 133 -35.61 -24.56 22.07
N ASN A 134 -36.01 -25.80 21.73
CA ASN A 134 -35.21 -27.02 21.90
C ASN A 134 -33.75 -26.91 21.44
N HIS A 135 -33.41 -26.01 20.50
CA HIS A 135 -32.03 -25.79 20.02
C HIS A 135 -31.68 -24.32 19.71
N ASP A 136 -32.44 -23.33 20.20
CA ASP A 136 -32.18 -21.93 19.83
C ASP A 136 -32.54 -20.93 20.94
N VAL A 137 -31.63 -20.86 21.92
CA VAL A 137 -31.73 -19.93 23.07
C VAL A 137 -31.34 -18.49 22.72
N VAL A 138 -30.85 -18.24 21.50
CA VAL A 138 -30.24 -16.98 21.06
C VAL A 138 -31.17 -16.21 20.12
N CYS A 139 -31.12 -14.87 20.16
CA CYS A 139 -31.71 -14.03 19.12
C CYS A 139 -30.82 -14.04 17.87
N ARG A 140 -31.28 -14.64 16.75
CA ARG A 140 -30.54 -14.64 15.47
C ARG A 140 -30.41 -13.25 14.81
N THR A 141 -31.09 -12.25 15.32
CA THR A 141 -31.00 -10.85 14.87
C THR A 141 -30.06 -10.06 15.78
N GLY A 142 -28.80 -10.48 15.87
CA GLY A 142 -27.78 -9.71 16.56
C GLY A 142 -27.52 -8.42 15.79
N VAL A 143 -27.90 -7.27 16.35
CA VAL A 143 -27.44 -5.97 15.84
C VAL A 143 -25.92 -6.02 15.81
N PRO A 144 -25.26 -5.78 14.66
CA PRO A 144 -23.82 -5.85 14.59
C PRO A 144 -23.20 -4.88 15.60
N ARG A 145 -22.05 -5.23 16.17
CA ARG A 145 -21.29 -4.26 16.97
C ARG A 145 -20.91 -3.08 16.08
N ALA A 146 -20.89 -1.88 16.66
CA ALA A 146 -20.53 -0.67 15.92
C ALA A 146 -19.13 -0.78 15.30
N VAL A 147 -18.16 -1.29 16.06
CA VAL A 147 -16.77 -1.46 15.60
C VAL A 147 -16.21 -2.82 16.05
N GLU A 148 -15.59 -3.54 15.12
CA GLU A 148 -14.90 -4.80 15.40
C GLU A 148 -13.41 -4.56 15.67
N HIS A 149 -12.78 -5.44 16.44
CA HIS A 149 -11.34 -5.35 16.63
C HIS A 149 -10.63 -6.03 15.46
N ILE A 150 -9.68 -5.32 14.85
CA ILE A 150 -8.90 -5.85 13.74
C ILE A 150 -7.49 -6.19 14.23
N PRO A 151 -7.05 -7.46 14.13
CA PRO A 151 -5.71 -7.85 14.51
C PRO A 151 -4.64 -7.11 13.69
N GLY A 152 -3.65 -6.57 14.38
CA GLY A 152 -2.53 -5.87 13.76
C GLY A 152 -1.48 -5.43 14.76
N PRO A 153 -0.27 -5.09 14.29
CA PRO A 153 0.77 -4.54 15.15
C PRO A 153 0.35 -3.17 15.70
N SER A 154 0.76 -2.89 16.93
CA SER A 154 0.55 -1.59 17.56
C SER A 154 1.58 -0.58 17.04
N ILE A 155 1.15 0.65 16.82
CA ILE A 155 2.03 1.78 16.49
C ILE A 155 2.53 2.54 17.73
N ARG A 156 2.28 2.01 18.94
CA ARG A 156 2.66 2.68 20.19
C ARG A 156 4.17 2.95 20.24
N GLY A 157 4.54 4.19 20.48
CA GLY A 157 5.94 4.63 20.48
C GLY A 157 6.42 5.19 19.13
N GLN A 158 5.66 4.99 18.05
CA GLN A 158 5.92 5.60 16.74
C GLN A 158 5.21 6.95 16.67
N THR A 159 5.94 8.02 16.95
CA THR A 159 5.45 9.39 16.95
C THR A 159 4.94 9.84 15.58
N THR A 160 5.62 9.47 14.49
CA THR A 160 5.25 9.81 13.11
C THR A 160 3.89 9.20 12.76
N ALA A 161 3.72 7.90 13.01
CA ALA A 161 2.47 7.20 12.79
C ALA A 161 1.33 7.74 13.69
N SER A 162 1.63 8.05 14.96
CA SER A 162 0.63 8.60 15.90
C SER A 162 0.11 9.97 15.43
N LYS A 163 0.99 10.87 14.98
CA LYS A 163 0.60 12.16 14.43
C LYS A 163 -0.29 12.02 13.18
N LYS A 164 0.06 11.09 12.28
CA LYS A 164 -0.77 10.81 11.09
C LYS A 164 -2.12 10.20 11.45
N LEU A 165 -2.18 9.36 12.49
CA LEU A 165 -3.44 8.83 13.00
C LEU A 165 -4.33 9.96 13.53
N ASP A 166 -3.77 10.89 14.31
CA ASP A 166 -4.49 12.06 14.82
C ASP A 166 -5.00 12.96 13.67
N GLU A 167 -4.20 13.14 12.62
CA GLU A 167 -4.59 13.87 11.41
C GLU A 167 -5.80 13.21 10.72
N ILE A 168 -5.78 11.88 10.52
CA ILE A 168 -6.89 11.13 9.93
C ILE A 168 -8.14 11.22 10.82
N ARG A 169 -7.97 11.10 12.13
CA ARG A 169 -9.08 11.21 13.09
C ARG A 169 -9.72 12.59 13.02
N LYS A 170 -8.90 13.64 13.02
CA LYS A 170 -9.38 15.02 12.88
C LYS A 170 -10.13 15.20 11.55
N ALA A 171 -9.62 14.65 10.44
CA ALA A 171 -10.31 14.72 9.17
C ALA A 171 -11.69 14.00 9.19
N LEU A 172 -11.79 12.87 9.90
CA LEU A 172 -13.08 12.19 10.11
C LEU A 172 -14.08 13.04 10.93
N ASP A 173 -13.59 13.93 11.80
CA ASP A 173 -14.42 14.83 12.60
C ASP A 173 -14.75 16.15 11.86
N ASP A 174 -13.81 16.70 11.07
CA ASP A 174 -13.87 18.00 10.38
C ASP A 174 -14.79 18.03 9.13
N GLY A 175 -15.55 16.97 8.88
CA GLY A 175 -16.57 16.93 7.81
C GLY A 175 -16.11 16.40 6.45
N PHE A 176 -14.87 15.92 6.30
CA PHE A 176 -14.43 15.21 5.09
C PHE A 176 -15.15 13.87 4.98
N ASN A 177 -15.69 13.55 3.81
CA ASN A 177 -16.48 12.33 3.59
C ASN A 177 -15.68 11.24 2.90
N ARG A 178 -14.76 11.59 2.00
CA ARG A 178 -13.86 10.66 1.30
C ARG A 178 -12.42 11.02 1.63
N ILE A 179 -11.73 10.13 2.34
CA ILE A 179 -10.34 10.33 2.74
C ILE A 179 -9.48 9.26 2.08
N GLY A 180 -8.45 9.68 1.36
CA GLY A 180 -7.47 8.81 0.70
C GLY A 180 -6.17 8.76 1.47
N ILE A 181 -5.78 7.58 1.97
CA ILE A 181 -4.47 7.35 2.57
C ILE A 181 -3.58 6.67 1.53
N TRP A 182 -2.49 7.31 1.16
CA TRP A 182 -1.64 6.79 0.09
C TRP A 182 -0.14 6.87 0.43
N GLY A 183 0.69 6.17 -0.34
CA GLY A 183 2.14 6.12 -0.13
C GLY A 183 2.77 4.81 -0.58
N LEU A 184 4.09 4.70 -0.40
CA LEU A 184 4.88 3.56 -0.85
C LEU A 184 4.38 2.21 -0.30
N GLY A 185 4.56 1.12 -1.07
CA GLY A 185 4.26 -0.24 -0.59
C GLY A 185 5.08 -0.56 0.67
N GLY A 186 4.45 -1.17 1.68
CA GLY A 186 5.17 -1.53 2.92
C GLY A 186 5.43 -0.39 3.91
N VAL A 187 4.98 0.85 3.62
CA VAL A 187 5.14 2.00 4.53
C VAL A 187 4.26 1.94 5.79
N GLY A 188 3.26 1.05 5.83
CA GLY A 188 2.42 0.84 7.02
C GLY A 188 1.01 1.44 6.98
N LYS A 189 0.49 1.83 5.81
CA LYS A 189 -0.89 2.35 5.63
C LYS A 189 -1.96 1.45 6.29
N THR A 190 -2.00 0.17 5.95
CA THR A 190 -2.92 -0.80 6.53
C THR A 190 -2.77 -0.90 8.05
N THR A 191 -1.53 -0.88 8.56
CA THR A 191 -1.26 -0.87 10.00
C THR A 191 -1.85 0.36 10.68
N LEU A 192 -1.68 1.55 10.07
CA LEU A 192 -2.21 2.80 10.58
C LEU A 192 -3.75 2.75 10.67
N VAL A 193 -4.42 2.31 9.61
CA VAL A 193 -5.89 2.24 9.57
C VAL A 193 -6.44 1.16 10.50
N LYS A 194 -5.72 0.05 10.69
CA LYS A 194 -6.07 -0.95 11.73
C LYS A 194 -6.03 -0.34 13.14
N ASN A 195 -5.03 0.48 13.45
CA ASN A 195 -4.94 1.15 14.75
C ASN A 195 -6.07 2.18 14.91
N LEU A 196 -6.37 2.96 13.87
CA LEU A 196 -7.52 3.88 13.87
C LEU A 196 -8.84 3.15 14.17
N ASN A 197 -9.14 2.07 13.46
CA ASN A 197 -10.34 1.26 13.71
C ASN A 197 -10.40 0.78 15.17
N ASN A 198 -9.26 0.30 15.70
CA ASN A 198 -9.19 -0.20 17.07
C ASN A 198 -9.31 0.89 18.14
N GLU A 199 -8.96 2.14 17.82
CA GLU A 199 -9.20 3.30 18.69
C GLU A 199 -10.66 3.74 18.66
N LEU A 200 -11.31 3.73 17.50
CA LEU A 200 -12.76 3.99 17.39
C LEU A 200 -13.57 3.02 18.26
N LYS A 201 -13.13 1.76 18.35
CA LYS A 201 -13.73 0.77 19.25
C LYS A 201 -13.61 1.14 20.74
N LYS A 202 -12.53 1.82 21.14
CA LYS A 202 -12.26 2.21 22.55
C LYS A 202 -12.90 3.55 22.92
N ALA A 203 -13.35 4.33 21.93
CA ALA A 203 -13.93 5.64 22.15
C ALA A 203 -15.22 5.59 22.98
N SER A 204 -15.34 6.51 23.93
CA SER A 204 -16.48 6.59 24.86
C SER A 204 -17.78 6.97 24.16
N ALA A 205 -17.70 7.84 23.15
CA ALA A 205 -18.77 8.09 22.19
C ALA A 205 -18.44 7.34 20.91
N GLN A 206 -19.35 6.50 20.42
CA GLN A 206 -19.21 5.81 19.14
C GLN A 206 -19.61 6.77 18.02
N PRO A 207 -18.67 7.26 17.19
CA PRO A 207 -18.96 8.30 16.20
C PRO A 207 -19.65 7.78 14.94
N PHE A 208 -19.79 6.45 14.82
CA PHE A 208 -20.44 5.74 13.72
C PHE A 208 -21.33 4.64 14.30
N GLY A 209 -22.51 4.44 13.70
CA GLY A 209 -23.38 3.30 14.01
C GLY A 209 -22.75 1.99 13.58
N ILE A 210 -21.98 2.00 12.48
CA ILE A 210 -21.21 0.85 12.02
C ILE A 210 -19.93 1.27 11.27
N VAL A 211 -18.84 0.55 11.54
CA VAL A 211 -17.56 0.64 10.82
C VAL A 211 -17.33 -0.67 10.07
N ILE A 212 -17.16 -0.58 8.75
CA ILE A 212 -17.07 -1.69 7.83
C ILE A 212 -15.66 -1.72 7.25
N TRP A 213 -14.98 -2.85 7.38
CA TRP A 213 -13.67 -3.06 6.76
C TRP A 213 -13.80 -4.03 5.60
N ALA A 214 -13.32 -3.64 4.42
CA ALA A 214 -13.20 -4.53 3.28
C ALA A 214 -11.81 -4.38 2.66
N THR A 215 -11.11 -5.50 2.48
CA THR A 215 -9.85 -5.54 1.76
C THR A 215 -10.11 -5.80 0.28
N VAL A 216 -9.47 -5.00 -0.57
CA VAL A 216 -9.59 -5.03 -2.02
C VAL A 216 -8.36 -5.72 -2.59
N SER A 217 -8.57 -6.75 -3.43
CA SER A 217 -7.48 -7.42 -4.14
C SER A 217 -7.08 -6.64 -5.40
N LYS A 218 -5.81 -6.75 -5.83
CA LYS A 218 -5.31 -6.16 -7.08
C LYS A 218 -6.18 -6.48 -8.29
N ASN A 219 -6.59 -7.73 -8.43
CA ASN A 219 -7.62 -8.12 -9.38
C ASN A 219 -8.97 -7.99 -8.67
N VAL A 220 -9.70 -6.90 -8.89
CA VAL A 220 -10.92 -6.61 -8.14
C VAL A 220 -12.01 -7.60 -8.54
N VAL A 221 -12.42 -8.40 -7.57
CA VAL A 221 -13.63 -9.23 -7.68
C VAL A 221 -14.68 -8.59 -6.79
N ILE A 222 -15.56 -7.77 -7.37
CA ILE A 222 -16.60 -7.02 -6.66
C ILE A 222 -17.39 -7.89 -5.69
N LYS A 223 -17.72 -9.12 -6.08
CA LYS A 223 -18.45 -10.09 -5.25
C LYS A 223 -17.73 -10.39 -3.93
N ASN A 224 -16.39 -10.40 -3.89
CA ASN A 224 -15.62 -10.62 -2.67
C ASN A 224 -15.71 -9.42 -1.73
N VAL A 225 -15.70 -8.20 -2.27
CA VAL A 225 -15.86 -6.97 -1.49
C VAL A 225 -17.28 -6.90 -0.93
N GLN A 226 -18.30 -7.16 -1.76
CA GLN A 226 -19.69 -7.23 -1.32
C GLN A 226 -19.93 -8.29 -0.23
N THR A 227 -19.27 -9.45 -0.34
CA THR A 227 -19.36 -10.53 0.66
C THR A 227 -18.83 -10.05 2.02
N GLN A 228 -17.67 -9.40 2.04
CA GLN A 228 -17.10 -8.82 3.27
C GLN A 228 -18.04 -7.76 3.90
N ILE A 229 -18.62 -6.88 3.08
CA ILE A 229 -19.59 -5.87 3.55
C ILE A 229 -20.85 -6.57 4.09
N ALA A 230 -21.39 -7.56 3.37
CA ALA A 230 -22.60 -8.28 3.77
C ALA A 230 -22.42 -9.03 5.10
N GLU A 231 -21.30 -9.75 5.26
CA GLU A 231 -20.94 -10.43 6.50
C GLU A 231 -20.87 -9.43 7.66
N ARG A 232 -20.24 -8.28 7.44
CA ARG A 232 -20.12 -7.23 8.47
C ARG A 232 -21.46 -6.62 8.88
N LEU A 233 -22.43 -6.60 7.96
CA LEU A 233 -23.81 -6.13 8.19
C LEU A 233 -24.74 -7.24 8.73
N ASN A 234 -24.24 -8.45 8.98
CA ASN A 234 -25.02 -9.65 9.30
C ASN A 234 -26.10 -9.98 8.23
N LEU A 235 -25.80 -9.72 6.96
CA LEU A 235 -26.64 -10.08 5.82
C LEU A 235 -26.21 -11.44 5.27
N GLY A 236 -27.15 -12.39 5.21
CA GLY A 236 -26.86 -13.73 4.66
C GLY A 236 -26.48 -13.68 3.17
N VAL A 237 -25.38 -14.35 2.82
CA VAL A 237 -24.89 -14.47 1.44
C VAL A 237 -25.44 -15.76 0.82
N LYS A 238 -26.10 -15.66 -0.35
CA LYS A 238 -26.69 -16.83 -1.03
C LYS A 238 -25.75 -17.35 -2.14
N MET A 239 -25.63 -18.67 -2.25
CA MET A 239 -24.70 -19.36 -3.17
C MET A 239 -24.78 -18.89 -4.64
N GLU A 240 -25.97 -18.53 -5.13
CA GLU A 240 -26.20 -18.11 -6.53
C GLU A 240 -26.59 -16.63 -6.68
N GLU A 241 -26.31 -15.81 -5.67
CA GLU A 241 -26.66 -14.39 -5.74
C GLU A 241 -25.78 -13.64 -6.74
N SER A 242 -26.45 -12.83 -7.59
CA SER A 242 -25.80 -11.92 -8.52
C SER A 242 -25.26 -10.68 -7.79
N VAL A 243 -24.24 -10.05 -8.38
CA VAL A 243 -23.62 -8.82 -7.87
C VAL A 243 -24.66 -7.72 -7.68
N GLN A 244 -25.59 -7.56 -8.63
CA GLN A 244 -26.63 -6.53 -8.59
C GLN A 244 -27.64 -6.76 -7.45
N ARG A 245 -28.02 -8.02 -7.22
CA ARG A 245 -28.96 -8.37 -6.16
C ARG A 245 -28.33 -8.17 -4.78
N MET A 246 -27.06 -8.54 -4.63
CA MET A 246 -26.29 -8.24 -3.42
C MET A 246 -26.18 -6.74 -3.21
N ALA A 247 -25.81 -5.97 -4.24
CA ALA A 247 -25.71 -4.52 -4.17
C ALA A 247 -27.01 -3.86 -3.68
N SER A 248 -28.16 -4.26 -4.23
CA SER A 248 -29.46 -3.72 -3.82
C SER A 248 -29.74 -3.93 -2.33
N ARG A 249 -29.44 -5.13 -1.81
CA ARG A 249 -29.64 -5.47 -0.39
C ARG A 249 -28.67 -4.72 0.53
N LEU A 250 -27.42 -4.57 0.10
CA LEU A 250 -26.42 -3.79 0.82
C LEU A 250 -26.88 -2.32 0.91
N TYR A 251 -27.35 -1.78 -0.21
CA TYR A 251 -27.81 -0.40 -0.30
C TYR A 251 -28.98 -0.14 0.64
N GLU A 252 -30.04 -0.95 0.56
CA GLU A 252 -31.21 -0.85 1.45
C GLU A 252 -30.82 -0.93 2.94
N ARG A 253 -29.85 -1.80 3.27
CA ARG A 253 -29.39 -1.95 4.66
C ARG A 253 -28.59 -0.73 5.14
N LEU A 254 -27.73 -0.18 4.29
CA LEU A 254 -26.86 0.95 4.61
C LEU A 254 -27.60 2.29 4.60
N GLU A 255 -28.64 2.44 3.77
CA GLU A 255 -29.50 3.62 3.76
C GLU A 255 -30.24 3.82 5.09
N ASN A 256 -30.46 2.73 5.84
CA ASN A 256 -31.07 2.76 7.16
C ASN A 256 -30.06 3.08 8.29
N GLU A 257 -28.76 3.21 8.01
CA GLU A 257 -27.75 3.58 9.01
C GLU A 257 -27.57 5.08 9.07
N GLU A 258 -27.84 5.72 10.21
CA GLU A 258 -27.69 7.18 10.36
C GLU A 258 -26.28 7.66 9.99
N LYS A 259 -25.24 6.91 10.40
CA LYS A 259 -23.85 7.23 10.10
C LYS A 259 -22.98 5.97 10.08
N PHE A 260 -22.22 5.77 9.01
CA PHE A 260 -21.31 4.63 8.87
C PHE A 260 -19.98 5.01 8.24
N LEU A 261 -18.94 4.24 8.55
CA LEU A 261 -17.61 4.37 7.94
C LEU A 261 -17.30 3.10 7.15
N LEU A 262 -17.04 3.25 5.86
CA LEU A 262 -16.51 2.18 5.01
C LEU A 262 -15.00 2.37 4.83
N ILE A 263 -14.23 1.38 5.27
CA ILE A 263 -12.78 1.30 5.09
C ILE A 263 -12.50 0.34 3.93
N LEU A 264 -11.95 0.86 2.83
CA LEU A 264 -11.49 0.09 1.67
C LEU A 264 -9.96 -0.01 1.70
N ASP A 265 -9.42 -1.16 2.11
CA ASP A 265 -7.99 -1.36 2.27
C ASP A 265 -7.34 -1.94 1.00
N ASP A 266 -6.22 -1.36 0.58
CA ASP A 266 -5.37 -1.72 -0.57
C ASP A 266 -6.11 -1.63 -1.93
N VAL A 267 -6.72 -0.48 -2.21
CA VAL A 267 -7.44 -0.21 -3.48
C VAL A 267 -6.46 0.02 -4.62
N TRP A 268 -6.64 -0.70 -5.74
CA TRP A 268 -5.76 -0.65 -6.92
C TRP A 268 -6.34 0.05 -8.14
N GLU A 269 -7.67 0.17 -8.22
CA GLU A 269 -8.39 0.82 -9.31
C GLU A 269 -9.69 1.45 -8.78
N LYS A 270 -10.33 2.31 -9.58
CA LYS A 270 -11.59 2.95 -9.20
C LYS A 270 -12.65 1.88 -8.93
N ILE A 271 -13.29 1.97 -7.77
CA ILE A 271 -14.42 1.12 -7.41
C ILE A 271 -15.71 1.94 -7.48
N ASP A 272 -16.65 1.47 -8.28
CA ASP A 272 -17.99 2.03 -8.33
C ASP A 272 -18.79 1.62 -7.09
N LEU A 273 -19.16 2.61 -6.26
CA LEU A 273 -19.92 2.42 -5.03
C LEU A 273 -21.34 1.91 -5.30
N ASP A 274 -21.95 2.31 -6.42
CA ASP A 274 -23.28 1.84 -6.80
C ASP A 274 -23.25 0.34 -7.12
N THR A 275 -22.22 -0.08 -7.87
CA THR A 275 -21.95 -1.49 -8.14
C THR A 275 -21.63 -2.29 -6.86
N LEU A 276 -20.99 -1.67 -5.86
CA LEU A 276 -20.83 -2.29 -4.53
C LEU A 276 -22.15 -2.36 -3.74
N GLY A 277 -23.11 -1.47 -3.99
CA GLY A 277 -24.31 -1.32 -3.18
C GLY A 277 -24.09 -0.44 -1.95
N VAL A 278 -23.19 0.54 -2.04
CA VAL A 278 -22.90 1.49 -0.96
C VAL A 278 -23.45 2.86 -1.36
N PRO A 279 -24.41 3.43 -0.61
CA PRO A 279 -24.87 4.78 -0.89
C PRO A 279 -23.73 5.76 -0.61
N GLY A 280 -23.21 6.40 -1.66
CA GLY A 280 -22.08 7.31 -1.55
C GLY A 280 -22.40 8.57 -0.72
N PRO A 281 -21.37 9.32 -0.28
CA PRO A 281 -21.55 10.54 0.51
C PRO A 281 -22.42 11.63 -0.12
N ASP A 282 -22.51 11.63 -1.45
CA ASP A 282 -23.35 12.58 -2.22
C ASP A 282 -24.85 12.33 -2.02
N VAL A 283 -25.21 11.08 -1.70
CA VAL A 283 -26.59 10.64 -1.46
C VAL A 283 -26.88 10.53 0.03
N HIS A 284 -25.95 9.94 0.78
CA HIS A 284 -26.10 9.65 2.20
C HIS A 284 -25.13 10.49 3.04
N LYS A 285 -25.62 11.56 3.67
CA LYS A 285 -24.79 12.51 4.46
C LYS A 285 -24.06 11.88 5.64
N GLY A 286 -24.52 10.72 6.12
CA GLY A 286 -23.85 9.94 7.16
C GLY A 286 -22.79 8.96 6.65
N CYS A 287 -22.58 8.85 5.34
CA CYS A 287 -21.58 7.95 4.76
C CYS A 287 -20.20 8.61 4.80
N LYS A 288 -19.22 7.91 5.39
CA LYS A 288 -17.81 8.23 5.26
C LYS A 288 -17.05 7.07 4.64
N ILE A 289 -16.07 7.38 3.81
CA ILE A 289 -15.23 6.43 3.11
C ILE A 289 -13.78 6.79 3.41
N LEU A 290 -13.04 5.79 3.88
CA LEU A 290 -11.60 5.85 4.06
C LEU A 290 -10.99 4.76 3.18
N LEU A 291 -10.10 5.12 2.27
CA LEU A 291 -9.39 4.13 1.46
C LEU A 291 -7.89 4.18 1.68
N THR A 292 -7.22 3.03 1.56
CA THR A 292 -5.77 2.97 1.47
C THR A 292 -5.37 2.58 0.05
N SER A 293 -4.38 3.26 -0.54
CA SER A 293 -3.84 2.91 -1.86
C SER A 293 -2.34 3.16 -1.93
N ARG A 294 -1.70 2.62 -2.97
CA ARG A 294 -0.31 2.93 -3.34
C ARG A 294 -0.24 4.00 -4.42
N LEU A 295 -1.36 4.25 -5.09
CA LEU A 295 -1.46 5.06 -6.29
C LEU A 295 -2.30 6.29 -5.97
N MET A 296 -1.73 7.48 -6.11
CA MET A 296 -2.45 8.74 -5.92
C MET A 296 -3.63 8.87 -6.92
N GLU A 297 -3.45 8.38 -8.14
CA GLU A 297 -4.48 8.32 -9.17
C GLU A 297 -5.74 7.57 -8.72
N VAL A 298 -5.61 6.54 -7.88
CA VAL A 298 -6.77 5.81 -7.33
C VAL A 298 -7.55 6.69 -6.36
N CYS A 299 -6.88 7.48 -5.51
CA CYS A 299 -7.54 8.44 -4.63
C CYS A 299 -8.31 9.47 -5.46
N ARG A 300 -7.67 10.06 -6.47
CA ARG A 300 -8.30 11.01 -7.41
C ARG A 300 -9.51 10.40 -8.12
N ALA A 301 -9.39 9.17 -8.63
CA ALA A 301 -10.47 8.47 -9.32
C ALA A 301 -11.64 8.09 -8.40
N MET A 302 -11.38 7.90 -7.10
CA MET A 302 -12.37 7.71 -6.04
C MET A 302 -12.95 9.03 -5.52
N THR A 303 -12.57 10.18 -6.09
CA THR A 303 -13.06 11.52 -5.75
C THR A 303 -12.88 11.85 -4.26
N THR A 304 -11.68 11.59 -3.73
CA THR A 304 -11.34 11.93 -2.35
C THR A 304 -11.40 13.43 -2.11
N ASP A 305 -11.86 13.82 -0.92
CA ASP A 305 -11.91 15.21 -0.45
C ASP A 305 -10.57 15.64 0.18
N LEU A 306 -9.81 14.65 0.69
CA LEU A 306 -8.51 14.84 1.34
C LEU A 306 -7.61 13.63 1.11
N GLU A 307 -6.39 13.87 0.64
CA GLU A 307 -5.35 12.87 0.47
C GLU A 307 -4.22 13.04 1.51
N ILE A 308 -3.98 11.99 2.30
CA ILE A 308 -2.93 11.96 3.32
C ILE A 308 -1.83 11.00 2.86
N LYS A 309 -0.66 11.54 2.53
CA LYS A 309 0.53 10.73 2.20
C LYS A 309 1.16 10.19 3.50
N ILE A 310 1.42 8.88 3.54
CA ILE A 310 2.18 8.23 4.61
C ILE A 310 3.64 8.17 4.20
N GLU A 311 4.48 8.80 5.01
CA GLU A 311 5.93 8.84 4.85
C GLU A 311 6.60 7.66 5.54
N VAL A 312 7.85 7.40 5.18
CA VAL A 312 8.72 6.44 5.88
C VAL A 312 8.97 6.86 7.32
N LEU A 313 9.52 5.95 8.13
CA LEU A 313 9.83 6.24 9.53
C LEU A 313 10.91 7.32 9.65
N ASN A 314 11.03 7.94 10.83
CA ASN A 314 12.26 8.68 11.15
C ASN A 314 13.37 7.70 11.61
N ASP A 315 14.61 8.19 11.70
CA ASP A 315 15.78 7.35 12.01
C ASP A 315 15.68 6.66 13.37
N ASP A 316 15.17 7.36 14.38
CA ASP A 316 14.98 6.81 15.73
C ASP A 316 13.94 5.69 15.74
N GLU A 317 12.81 5.90 15.07
CA GLU A 317 11.73 4.91 14.92
C GLU A 317 12.19 3.70 14.11
N ALA A 318 12.97 3.92 13.05
CA ALA A 318 13.55 2.86 12.24
C ALA A 318 14.51 1.99 13.05
N TRP A 319 15.41 2.61 13.81
CA TRP A 319 16.33 1.92 14.71
C TRP A 319 15.61 1.13 15.80
N GLN A 320 14.61 1.74 16.46
CA GLN A 320 13.82 1.07 17.49
C GLN A 320 13.06 -0.15 16.93
N LEU A 321 12.44 0.00 15.75
CA LEU A 321 11.74 -1.10 15.09
C LEU A 321 12.71 -2.22 14.70
N PHE A 322 13.91 -1.89 14.22
CA PHE A 322 14.93 -2.88 13.91
C PHE A 322 15.35 -3.67 15.15
N CYS A 323 15.70 -2.98 16.23
CA CYS A 323 16.07 -3.59 17.51
C CYS A 323 14.97 -4.51 18.06
N GLN A 324 13.70 -4.11 17.92
CA GLN A 324 12.56 -4.94 18.32
C GLN A 324 12.51 -6.29 17.57
N LYS A 325 12.97 -6.33 16.32
CA LYS A 325 12.92 -7.52 15.45
C LYS A 325 14.19 -8.35 15.52
N ALA A 326 15.35 -7.72 15.51
CA ALA A 326 16.65 -8.38 15.64
C ALA A 326 16.93 -8.90 17.06
N GLY A 327 16.43 -8.19 18.08
CA GLY A 327 16.71 -8.43 19.49
C GLY A 327 18.05 -7.86 19.93
N ASP A 328 18.47 -8.21 21.15
CA ASP A 328 19.62 -7.61 21.85
C ASP A 328 20.97 -7.76 21.11
N VAL A 329 21.05 -8.69 20.15
CA VAL A 329 22.22 -8.89 19.29
C VAL A 329 22.62 -7.64 18.52
N ALA A 330 21.66 -6.76 18.19
CA ALA A 330 21.92 -5.50 17.51
C ALA A 330 22.69 -4.48 18.37
N HIS A 331 22.74 -4.69 19.69
CA HIS A 331 23.44 -3.82 20.64
C HIS A 331 24.84 -4.32 21.03
N LEU A 332 25.27 -5.49 20.54
CA LEU A 332 26.63 -5.97 20.79
C LEU A 332 27.64 -5.00 20.16
N GLU A 333 28.69 -4.66 20.88
CA GLU A 333 29.65 -3.60 20.53
C GLU A 333 30.23 -3.77 19.11
N GLU A 334 30.58 -4.99 18.73
CA GLU A 334 31.13 -5.31 17.41
C GLU A 334 30.09 -5.33 16.28
N ILE A 335 28.81 -5.51 16.61
CA ILE A 335 27.70 -5.65 15.65
C ILE A 335 26.97 -4.33 15.45
N LYS A 336 26.85 -3.50 16.49
CA LYS A 336 26.06 -2.26 16.48
C LYS A 336 26.39 -1.35 15.29
N PRO A 337 27.65 -1.08 14.93
CA PRO A 337 27.95 -0.25 13.75
C PRO A 337 27.44 -0.86 12.43
N LEU A 338 27.48 -2.19 12.30
CA LEU A 338 26.96 -2.90 11.14
C LEU A 338 25.44 -2.92 11.13
N ALA A 339 24.82 -3.09 12.30
CA ALA A 339 23.37 -3.02 12.44
C ALA A 339 22.84 -1.63 12.07
N GLU A 340 23.47 -0.56 12.55
CA GLU A 340 23.12 0.83 12.18
C GLU A 340 23.29 1.06 10.68
N ALA A 341 24.37 0.55 10.07
CA ALA A 341 24.54 0.60 8.63
C ALA A 341 23.43 -0.16 7.89
N ILE A 342 23.09 -1.38 8.29
CA ILE A 342 21.99 -2.16 7.69
C ILE A 342 20.64 -1.45 7.80
N VAL A 343 20.36 -0.78 8.93
CA VAL A 343 19.13 0.00 9.09
C VAL A 343 19.07 1.16 8.10
N LYS A 344 20.21 1.80 7.83
CA LYS A 344 20.30 2.82 6.78
C LYS A 344 19.98 2.25 5.40
N GLU A 345 20.51 1.07 5.06
CA GLU A 345 20.19 0.37 3.80
C GLU A 345 18.71 -0.07 3.70
N CYS A 346 17.97 -0.13 4.81
CA CYS A 346 16.52 -0.38 4.77
C CYS A 346 15.71 0.91 4.48
N CYS A 347 16.39 2.05 4.39
CA CYS A 347 15.90 3.38 4.01
C CYS A 347 14.59 3.75 4.70
N ARG A 348 14.52 3.47 6.00
CA ARG A 348 13.38 3.82 6.89
C ARG A 348 12.05 3.16 6.51
N LEU A 349 12.04 2.20 5.58
CA LEU A 349 10.84 1.47 5.17
C LEU A 349 10.52 0.37 6.20
N PRO A 350 9.37 0.42 6.91
CA PRO A 350 9.03 -0.55 7.96
C PRO A 350 9.09 -2.00 7.51
N LEU A 351 8.59 -2.30 6.31
CA LEU A 351 8.57 -3.66 5.77
C LEU A 351 10.00 -4.22 5.60
N ALA A 352 10.92 -3.44 5.01
CA ALA A 352 12.32 -3.83 4.86
C ALA A 352 13.00 -4.02 6.22
N ILE A 353 12.81 -3.07 7.15
CA ILE A 353 13.37 -3.13 8.50
C ILE A 353 12.91 -4.40 9.24
N ILE A 354 11.61 -4.72 9.15
CA ILE A 354 11.05 -5.88 9.83
C ILE A 354 11.62 -7.18 9.24
N THR A 355 11.65 -7.30 7.92
CA THR A 355 12.16 -8.49 7.23
C THR A 355 13.65 -8.70 7.51
N VAL A 356 14.48 -7.66 7.37
CA VAL A 356 15.92 -7.76 7.63
C VAL A 356 16.21 -7.99 9.11
N GLY A 357 15.57 -7.24 10.01
CA GLY A 357 15.73 -7.42 11.45
C GLY A 357 15.35 -8.84 11.89
N ALA A 358 14.25 -9.39 11.38
CA ALA A 358 13.85 -10.77 11.64
C ALA A 358 14.87 -11.79 11.10
N ALA A 359 15.44 -11.56 9.91
CA ALA A 359 16.45 -12.42 9.30
C ALA A 359 17.81 -12.36 10.01
N MET A 360 18.10 -11.26 10.72
CA MET A 360 19.33 -11.06 11.51
C MET A 360 19.19 -11.49 12.97
N ARG A 361 17.97 -11.86 13.40
CA ARG A 361 17.68 -12.26 14.77
C ARG A 361 18.56 -13.42 15.24
N LYS A 362 19.16 -13.26 16.44
CA LYS A 362 20.05 -14.24 17.10
C LYS A 362 21.35 -14.59 16.35
N LYS A 363 21.74 -13.86 15.30
CA LYS A 363 23.02 -14.08 14.61
C LYS A 363 24.14 -13.29 15.29
N THR A 364 24.98 -13.95 16.08
CA THR A 364 26.07 -13.32 16.84
C THR A 364 27.36 -13.15 16.04
N GLU A 365 27.51 -13.84 14.91
CA GLU A 365 28.73 -13.81 14.10
C GLU A 365 28.83 -12.52 13.26
N VAL A 366 29.83 -11.68 13.52
CA VAL A 366 30.08 -10.40 12.83
C VAL A 366 30.19 -10.56 11.31
N VAL A 367 30.76 -11.67 10.83
CA VAL A 367 30.92 -11.96 9.39
C VAL A 367 29.57 -12.02 8.67
N LEU A 368 28.52 -12.53 9.33
CA LEU A 368 27.18 -12.60 8.74
C LEU A 368 26.56 -11.20 8.55
N TRP A 369 26.87 -10.27 9.45
CA TRP A 369 26.41 -8.88 9.35
C TRP A 369 27.15 -8.11 8.27
N LYS A 370 28.47 -8.28 8.18
CA LYS A 370 29.28 -7.71 7.08
C LYS A 370 28.80 -8.20 5.72
N TYR A 371 28.54 -9.50 5.62
CA TYR A 371 28.06 -10.10 4.37
C TYR A 371 26.64 -9.62 4.03
N ALA A 372 25.72 -9.58 5.00
CA ALA A 372 24.38 -9.01 4.79
C ALA A 372 24.43 -7.56 4.29
N LEU A 373 25.29 -6.73 4.89
CA LEU A 373 25.49 -5.34 4.48
C LEU A 373 26.04 -5.22 3.05
N ASP A 374 27.04 -6.03 2.67
CA ASP A 374 27.58 -6.04 1.30
C ASP A 374 26.53 -6.47 0.27
N GLN A 375 25.66 -7.43 0.60
CA GLN A 375 24.60 -7.85 -0.32
C GLN A 375 23.51 -6.79 -0.50
N LEU A 376 23.14 -6.08 0.58
CA LEU A 376 22.17 -4.98 0.53
C LEU A 376 22.68 -3.84 -0.38
N ARG A 377 23.94 -3.41 -0.20
CA ARG A 377 24.58 -2.37 -1.04
C ARG A 377 24.68 -2.71 -2.52
N ARG A 378 24.56 -3.99 -2.87
CA ARG A 378 24.58 -4.47 -4.26
C ARG A 378 23.17 -4.70 -4.81
N SER A 379 22.14 -4.35 -4.04
CA SER A 379 20.72 -4.57 -4.36
C SER A 379 20.40 -6.04 -4.65
N VAL A 380 21.14 -6.97 -4.00
CA VAL A 380 20.94 -8.41 -4.17
C VAL A 380 19.99 -8.90 -3.07
N PRO A 381 18.85 -9.53 -3.41
CA PRO A 381 17.90 -10.03 -2.43
C PRO A 381 18.37 -11.35 -1.77
N PHE A 382 19.63 -11.41 -1.35
CA PHE A 382 20.25 -12.59 -0.74
C PHE A 382 19.66 -12.91 0.64
N ILE A 383 19.32 -11.88 1.41
CA ILE A 383 18.78 -12.06 2.76
C ILE A 383 17.40 -12.72 2.65
N LYS A 384 17.25 -13.86 3.34
CA LYS A 384 16.01 -14.64 3.37
C LYS A 384 14.82 -13.74 3.69
N GLY A 385 13.84 -13.71 2.79
CA GLY A 385 12.61 -12.93 2.93
C GLY A 385 12.58 -11.65 2.11
N ILE A 386 13.72 -11.02 1.77
CA ILE A 386 13.71 -9.73 1.03
C ILE A 386 12.98 -9.87 -0.31
N GLU A 387 13.32 -10.87 -1.12
CA GLU A 387 12.68 -11.04 -2.43
C GLU A 387 11.15 -11.20 -2.29
N ALA A 388 10.71 -12.07 -1.39
CA ALA A 388 9.31 -12.46 -1.25
C ALA A 388 8.46 -11.44 -0.48
N GLU A 389 9.02 -10.81 0.54
CA GLU A 389 8.30 -9.96 1.49
C GLU A 389 8.50 -8.46 1.22
N VAL A 390 9.55 -8.05 0.49
CA VAL A 390 9.85 -6.64 0.20
C VAL A 390 9.78 -6.37 -1.31
N TYR A 391 10.62 -7.04 -2.09
CA TYR A 391 10.77 -6.72 -3.52
C TYR A 391 9.53 -7.10 -4.33
N LYS A 392 8.98 -8.32 -4.17
CA LYS A 392 7.76 -8.75 -4.86
C LYS A 392 6.56 -7.85 -4.52
N PRO A 393 6.29 -7.49 -3.24
CA PRO A 393 5.25 -6.53 -2.92
C PRO A 393 5.48 -5.16 -3.54
N LEU A 394 6.70 -4.60 -3.50
CA LEU A 394 7.00 -3.28 -4.10
C LEU A 394 6.89 -3.30 -5.63
N ARG A 395 7.31 -4.39 -6.27
CA ARG A 395 7.16 -4.61 -7.72
C ARG A 395 5.72 -4.51 -8.18
N LEU A 396 4.74 -4.81 -7.34
CA LEU A 396 3.32 -4.70 -7.73
C LEU A 396 2.93 -3.30 -8.21
N SER A 397 3.56 -2.23 -7.66
CA SER A 397 3.36 -0.85 -8.11
C SER A 397 3.95 -0.60 -9.51
N TYR A 398 5.09 -1.22 -9.81
CA TYR A 398 5.68 -1.21 -11.14
C TYR A 398 4.84 -2.02 -12.14
N ASP A 399 4.35 -3.20 -11.74
CA ASP A 399 3.51 -4.05 -12.59
C ASP A 399 2.17 -3.38 -12.94
N SER A 400 1.67 -2.48 -12.08
CA SER A 400 0.43 -1.71 -12.31
C SER A 400 0.61 -0.48 -13.20
N LEU A 401 1.85 -0.11 -13.57
CA LEU A 401 2.07 1.01 -14.48
C LEU A 401 1.42 0.73 -15.83
N GLN A 402 0.57 1.67 -16.26
CA GLN A 402 -0.11 1.63 -17.54
C GLN A 402 0.54 2.60 -18.53
N GLY A 403 0.54 2.21 -19.81
CA GLY A 403 1.14 3.00 -20.88
C GLY A 403 2.37 2.33 -21.48
N ASN A 404 2.65 2.69 -22.73
CA ASN A 404 3.85 2.22 -23.41
C ASN A 404 5.07 2.92 -22.79
N ASN A 405 6.17 2.18 -22.66
CA ASN A 405 7.50 2.67 -22.30
C ASN A 405 7.69 3.25 -20.88
N ILE A 406 6.63 3.51 -20.10
CA ILE A 406 6.75 4.02 -18.71
C ILE A 406 7.58 3.09 -17.81
N LYS A 407 7.45 1.77 -18.00
CA LYS A 407 8.24 0.77 -17.28
C LYS A 407 9.73 0.90 -17.61
N SER A 408 10.07 1.04 -18.89
CA SER A 408 11.46 1.23 -19.33
C SER A 408 12.02 2.57 -18.87
N CYS A 409 11.20 3.62 -18.79
CA CYS A 409 11.56 4.93 -18.23
C CYS A 409 11.86 4.83 -16.72
N PHE A 410 11.01 4.12 -15.97
CA PHE A 410 11.26 3.80 -14.56
C PHE A 410 12.59 3.05 -14.36
N LEU A 411 12.82 1.98 -15.14
CA LEU A 411 14.06 1.22 -15.08
C LEU A 411 15.30 2.04 -15.53
N TYR A 412 15.12 3.14 -16.26
CA TYR A 412 16.23 4.05 -16.58
C TYR A 412 16.68 4.82 -15.34
N CYS A 413 15.73 5.25 -14.50
CA CYS A 413 16.03 6.05 -13.33
C CYS A 413 16.90 5.32 -12.30
N CYS A 414 16.95 3.98 -12.30
CA CYS A 414 17.84 3.24 -11.41
C CYS A 414 19.32 3.32 -11.81
N LEU A 415 19.63 3.83 -13.02
CA LEU A 415 21.01 4.05 -13.46
C LEU A 415 21.72 5.16 -12.67
N PHE A 416 20.98 6.04 -11.99
CA PHE A 416 21.56 7.11 -11.17
C PHE A 416 21.92 6.59 -9.77
N PRO A 417 22.87 7.23 -9.06
CA PRO A 417 23.18 6.91 -7.67
C PRO A 417 22.00 7.08 -6.70
N GLU A 418 22.13 6.51 -5.51
CA GLU A 418 21.21 6.80 -4.39
C GLU A 418 21.20 8.29 -4.05
N ASP A 419 20.03 8.79 -3.64
CA ASP A 419 19.78 10.21 -3.35
C ASP A 419 20.18 11.23 -4.44
N PHE A 420 20.51 10.77 -5.65
CA PHE A 420 20.92 11.66 -6.74
C PHE A 420 19.75 12.54 -7.20
N ALA A 421 20.01 13.85 -7.28
CA ALA A 421 19.03 14.83 -7.76
C ALA A 421 19.02 14.85 -9.30
N ILE A 422 18.17 14.02 -9.91
CA ILE A 422 18.08 13.90 -11.35
C ILE A 422 17.30 15.10 -11.91
N SER A 423 17.95 15.91 -12.74
CA SER A 423 17.29 16.97 -13.51
C SER A 423 16.18 16.38 -14.39
N ILE A 424 14.95 16.86 -14.25
CA ILE A 424 13.80 16.43 -15.09
C ILE A 424 14.13 16.62 -16.57
N ARG A 425 14.76 17.75 -16.91
CA ARG A 425 15.16 18.08 -18.28
C ARG A 425 16.13 17.06 -18.85
N ASP A 426 17.17 16.72 -18.10
CA ASP A 426 18.20 15.80 -18.59
C ASP A 426 17.68 14.37 -18.62
N LEU A 427 16.82 13.97 -17.66
CA LEU A 427 16.14 12.68 -17.67
C LEU A 427 15.28 12.45 -18.92
N VAL A 428 14.47 13.43 -19.30
CA VAL A 428 13.63 13.34 -20.51
C VAL A 428 14.48 13.30 -21.78
N ARG A 429 15.59 14.04 -21.82
CA ARG A 429 16.55 13.99 -22.94
C ARG A 429 17.20 12.62 -23.06
N TYR A 430 17.57 12.01 -21.94
CA TYR A 430 18.06 10.63 -21.93
C TYR A 430 17.02 9.65 -22.47
N TRP A 431 15.77 9.76 -22.03
CA TRP A 431 14.68 8.90 -22.51
C TRP A 431 14.46 9.05 -24.03
N ARG A 432 14.52 10.28 -24.56
CA ARG A 432 14.43 10.51 -26.02
C ARG A 432 15.60 9.93 -26.79
N ALA A 433 16.80 10.16 -26.29
CA ALA A 433 18.02 9.72 -26.94
C ALA A 433 18.09 8.18 -27.03
N GLU A 434 17.68 7.48 -25.97
CA GLU A 434 17.57 6.03 -26.02
C GLU A 434 16.42 5.56 -26.93
N GLY A 435 15.37 6.39 -27.06
CA GLY A 435 14.17 6.12 -27.86
C GLY A 435 13.02 5.53 -27.05
N LEU A 436 12.97 5.79 -25.74
CA LEU A 436 11.87 5.37 -24.86
C LEU A 436 10.62 6.23 -25.02
N ILE A 437 10.79 7.49 -25.39
CA ILE A 437 9.69 8.42 -25.63
C ILE A 437 9.86 9.06 -27.01
N GLY A 438 8.80 9.67 -27.54
CA GLY A 438 8.84 10.30 -28.85
C GLY A 438 9.88 11.43 -28.90
N GLU A 439 10.47 11.65 -30.08
CA GLU A 439 11.38 12.77 -30.32
C GLU A 439 10.67 14.15 -30.22
N GLY A 440 9.34 14.16 -30.14
CA GLY A 440 8.52 15.37 -30.01
C GLY A 440 8.50 16.21 -31.30
N GLN A 441 7.86 17.38 -31.24
CA GLN A 441 7.96 18.38 -32.31
C GLN A 441 9.25 19.21 -32.19
N ASN A 442 9.77 19.35 -30.97
CA ASN A 442 10.96 20.09 -30.58
C ASN A 442 11.67 19.29 -29.45
N TRP A 443 13.00 19.26 -29.44
CA TRP A 443 13.81 18.59 -28.41
C TRP A 443 13.69 19.21 -27.02
N GLU A 444 13.26 20.46 -26.92
CA GLU A 444 12.93 21.13 -25.65
C GLU A 444 11.44 20.97 -25.25
N ASP A 445 10.61 20.28 -26.06
CA ASP A 445 9.27 19.86 -25.63
C ASP A 445 9.42 18.91 -24.44
N MET A 446 8.68 19.08 -23.36
CA MET A 446 8.85 18.26 -22.16
C MET A 446 7.57 17.53 -21.76
N ASP A 447 6.48 17.70 -22.50
CA ASP A 447 5.14 17.36 -22.04
C ASP A 447 4.96 15.85 -21.82
N GLU A 448 5.38 15.02 -22.79
CA GLU A 448 5.33 13.55 -22.67
C GLU A 448 6.20 13.07 -21.50
N GLY A 449 7.41 13.62 -21.37
CA GLY A 449 8.36 13.25 -20.31
C GLY A 449 7.88 13.64 -18.92
N ILE A 450 7.38 14.87 -18.75
CA ILE A 450 6.80 15.37 -17.49
C ILE A 450 5.58 14.53 -17.13
N SER A 451 4.70 14.22 -18.09
CA SER A 451 3.53 13.37 -17.83
C SER A 451 3.94 11.99 -17.30
N LEU A 452 4.96 11.35 -17.88
CA LEU A 452 5.48 10.08 -17.39
C LEU A 452 6.09 10.20 -15.98
N ILE A 453 6.83 11.28 -15.71
CA ILE A 453 7.42 11.55 -14.39
C ILE A 453 6.33 11.73 -13.33
N GLU A 454 5.30 12.51 -13.61
CA GLU A 454 4.18 12.69 -12.68
C GLU A 454 3.44 11.37 -12.43
N ASN A 455 3.22 10.54 -13.46
CA ASN A 455 2.64 9.20 -13.29
C ASN A 455 3.50 8.28 -12.40
N LEU A 456 4.84 8.37 -12.52
CA LEU A 456 5.75 7.63 -11.65
C LEU A 456 5.73 8.17 -10.20
N LYS A 457 5.60 9.48 -10.02
CA LYS A 457 5.45 10.10 -8.69
C LYS A 457 4.13 9.72 -8.02
N ASP A 458 3.03 9.77 -8.77
CA ASP A 458 1.70 9.35 -8.32
C ASP A 458 1.67 7.85 -7.95
N SER A 459 2.55 7.05 -8.55
CA SER A 459 2.74 5.63 -8.20
C SER A 459 3.71 5.38 -7.03
N CYS A 460 4.24 6.44 -6.41
CA CYS A 460 5.30 6.40 -5.39
C CYS A 460 6.60 5.72 -5.86
N LEU A 461 6.87 5.71 -7.17
CA LEU A 461 8.07 5.12 -7.75
C LEU A 461 9.19 6.15 -7.98
N LEU A 462 8.82 7.42 -8.09
CA LEU A 462 9.70 8.58 -8.02
C LEU A 462 9.21 9.55 -6.96
N GLU A 463 10.11 10.40 -6.48
CA GLU A 463 9.86 11.45 -5.50
C GLU A 463 10.40 12.79 -6.02
N GLU A 464 9.88 13.88 -5.46
CA GLU A 464 10.47 15.19 -5.67
C GLU A 464 11.92 15.19 -5.18
N GLY A 465 12.81 15.75 -5.98
CA GLY A 465 14.20 15.94 -5.61
C GLY A 465 14.38 17.09 -4.62
N PRO A 466 15.60 17.28 -4.08
CA PRO A 466 15.91 18.34 -3.13
C PRO A 466 15.90 19.75 -3.76
N HIS A 467 15.86 19.84 -5.09
CA HIS A 467 15.90 21.09 -5.84
C HIS A 467 14.65 21.21 -6.72
N ARG A 468 14.36 22.43 -7.18
CA ARG A 468 13.27 22.61 -8.15
C ARG A 468 13.61 21.87 -9.44
N GLU A 469 12.58 21.28 -10.06
CA GLU A 469 12.70 20.57 -11.34
C GLU A 469 13.66 19.37 -11.31
N THR A 470 13.86 18.78 -10.12
CA THR A 470 14.58 17.52 -9.97
C THR A 470 13.69 16.45 -9.38
N VAL A 471 13.99 15.21 -9.70
CA VAL A 471 13.36 14.01 -9.14
C VAL A 471 14.42 13.08 -8.60
N LYS A 472 14.01 12.20 -7.68
CA LYS A 472 14.86 11.11 -7.20
C LYS A 472 14.06 9.82 -7.06
N MET A 473 14.78 8.71 -7.00
CA MET A 473 14.20 7.40 -6.69
C MET A 473 14.52 7.04 -5.25
N HIS A 474 13.52 6.63 -4.48
CA HIS A 474 13.73 6.11 -3.13
C HIS A 474 14.62 4.84 -3.21
N ASP A 475 15.62 4.69 -2.33
CA ASP A 475 16.67 3.69 -2.53
C ASP A 475 16.14 2.23 -2.56
N VAL A 476 15.20 1.87 -1.67
CA VAL A 476 14.57 0.52 -1.75
C VAL A 476 13.76 0.33 -3.06
N VAL A 477 13.22 1.40 -3.65
CA VAL A 477 12.57 1.33 -4.99
C VAL A 477 13.64 1.17 -6.08
N ARG A 478 14.76 1.86 -5.94
CA ARG A 478 15.94 1.73 -6.82
C ARG A 478 16.50 0.31 -6.78
N ASP A 479 16.63 -0.28 -5.60
CA ASP A 479 17.00 -1.68 -5.41
C ASP A 479 16.09 -2.63 -6.18
N VAL A 480 14.78 -2.43 -6.07
CA VAL A 480 13.78 -3.23 -6.80
C VAL A 480 13.92 -3.02 -8.31
N ALA A 481 14.18 -1.80 -8.77
CA ALA A 481 14.41 -1.51 -10.19
C ALA A 481 15.70 -2.16 -10.72
N ILE A 482 16.79 -2.17 -9.93
CA ILE A 482 18.04 -2.87 -10.25
C ILE A 482 17.78 -4.38 -10.31
N TRP A 483 17.05 -4.92 -9.33
CA TRP A 483 16.68 -6.34 -9.31
C TRP A 483 15.83 -6.75 -10.52
N ILE A 484 14.81 -5.97 -10.88
CA ILE A 484 13.99 -6.19 -12.09
C ILE A 484 14.89 -6.14 -13.34
N SER A 485 15.73 -5.12 -13.45
CA SER A 485 16.66 -4.98 -14.59
C SER A 485 17.70 -6.11 -14.67
N SER A 486 18.03 -6.75 -13.55
CA SER A 486 18.98 -7.87 -13.53
C SER A 486 18.37 -9.22 -13.95
N THR A 487 17.06 -9.39 -13.75
CA THR A 487 16.32 -10.65 -14.00
C THR A 487 15.76 -10.75 -15.43
N SER A 488 15.81 -9.67 -16.20
CA SER A 488 15.42 -9.59 -17.63
C SER A 488 13.96 -9.96 -17.96
N GLU A 489 13.07 -10.00 -16.96
CA GLU A 489 11.67 -10.39 -17.17
C GLU A 489 10.88 -9.42 -18.07
N ASP A 490 11.27 -8.14 -18.12
CA ASP A 490 10.62 -7.10 -18.95
C ASP A 490 11.44 -6.68 -20.18
N GLY A 491 12.51 -7.41 -20.53
CA GLY A 491 13.23 -7.23 -21.79
C GLY A 491 14.35 -6.17 -21.82
N CYS A 492 14.63 -5.46 -20.73
CA CYS A 492 15.78 -4.55 -20.60
C CYS A 492 16.72 -5.04 -19.50
N LYS A 493 17.99 -5.31 -19.85
CA LYS A 493 19.01 -5.76 -18.89
C LYS A 493 20.05 -4.69 -18.63
N SER A 494 20.18 -4.29 -17.38
CA SER A 494 21.08 -3.20 -16.98
C SER A 494 22.20 -3.70 -16.06
N LEU A 495 23.41 -3.17 -16.25
CA LEU A 495 24.48 -3.28 -15.27
C LEU A 495 24.54 -1.96 -14.49
N VAL A 496 24.12 -1.99 -13.23
CA VAL A 496 24.08 -0.83 -12.35
C VAL A 496 25.11 -0.98 -11.23
N ARG A 497 26.10 -0.09 -11.24
CA ARG A 497 27.16 0.03 -10.24
C ARG A 497 27.34 1.48 -9.79
N SER A 498 26.29 2.30 -9.92
CA SER A 498 26.32 3.71 -9.60
C SER A 498 26.25 3.95 -8.09
N GLY A 499 27.06 4.86 -7.56
CA GLY A 499 26.98 5.30 -6.17
C GLY A 499 27.56 4.34 -5.12
N ILE A 500 28.18 3.22 -5.51
CA ILE A 500 28.60 2.18 -4.55
C ILE A 500 30.04 2.37 -4.03
N GLY A 501 30.72 3.43 -4.46
CA GLY A 501 32.06 3.81 -4.00
C GLY A 501 33.21 3.04 -4.64
N LEU A 502 33.05 2.56 -5.88
CA LEU A 502 34.12 1.88 -6.61
C LEU A 502 35.32 2.81 -6.89
N SER A 503 36.53 2.27 -6.80
CA SER A 503 37.75 2.98 -7.24
C SER A 503 38.27 2.51 -8.60
N GLU A 504 37.83 1.33 -9.03
CA GLU A 504 38.16 0.68 -10.29
C GLU A 504 37.00 -0.19 -10.77
N ILE A 505 36.93 -0.44 -12.08
CA ILE A 505 35.96 -1.35 -12.69
C ILE A 505 36.64 -2.68 -12.97
N SER A 506 36.05 -3.78 -12.53
CA SER A 506 36.58 -5.12 -12.85
C SER A 506 35.98 -5.64 -14.14
N VAL A 507 36.82 -6.21 -15.02
CA VAL A 507 36.36 -6.86 -16.26
C VAL A 507 35.33 -7.98 -15.97
N GLY A 508 35.42 -8.62 -14.81
CA GLY A 508 34.47 -9.65 -14.38
C GLY A 508 33.03 -9.16 -14.23
N GLU A 509 32.81 -7.85 -14.03
CA GLU A 509 31.47 -7.26 -13.96
C GLU A 509 30.71 -7.37 -15.29
N PHE A 510 31.44 -7.54 -16.39
CA PHE A 510 30.92 -7.65 -17.76
C PHE A 510 30.76 -9.09 -18.23
N SER A 511 30.74 -10.08 -17.32
CA SER A 511 30.66 -11.51 -17.66
C SER A 511 29.44 -11.90 -18.53
N ASN A 512 28.40 -11.05 -18.60
CA ASN A 512 27.21 -11.24 -19.44
C ASN A 512 26.93 -10.04 -20.39
N SER A 513 27.98 -9.33 -20.80
CA SER A 513 27.94 -8.03 -21.49
C SER A 513 27.15 -8.00 -22.81
N ASN A 514 27.14 -9.09 -23.59
CA ASN A 514 26.41 -9.17 -24.87
C ASN A 514 24.87 -9.10 -24.75
N SER A 515 24.35 -9.08 -23.52
CA SER A 515 22.93 -8.96 -23.23
C SER A 515 22.54 -7.65 -22.54
N LEU A 516 23.51 -6.76 -22.26
CA LEU A 516 23.27 -5.51 -21.55
C LEU A 516 22.77 -4.42 -22.51
N ASP A 517 21.68 -3.77 -22.15
CA ASP A 517 21.09 -2.62 -22.85
C ASP A 517 21.59 -1.29 -22.25
N ARG A 518 21.90 -1.28 -20.96
CA ARG A 518 22.31 -0.08 -20.21
C ARG A 518 23.43 -0.40 -19.23
N VAL A 519 24.40 0.50 -19.13
CA VAL A 519 25.54 0.38 -18.21
C VAL A 519 25.72 1.70 -17.46
N SER A 520 25.82 1.63 -16.13
CA SER A 520 26.10 2.81 -15.32
C SER A 520 27.11 2.52 -14.20
N PHE A 521 28.14 3.35 -14.16
CA PHE A 521 29.15 3.45 -13.10
C PHE A 521 29.23 4.89 -12.55
N MET A 522 28.14 5.65 -12.72
CA MET A 522 28.05 7.05 -12.31
C MET A 522 28.24 7.22 -10.79
N GLY A 523 28.82 8.33 -10.35
CA GLY A 523 28.91 8.69 -8.93
C GLY A 523 29.77 7.74 -8.11
N ASN A 524 30.96 7.40 -8.61
CA ASN A 524 31.93 6.57 -7.91
C ASN A 524 33.26 7.35 -7.74
N ASN A 525 34.28 6.68 -7.21
CA ASN A 525 35.63 7.22 -7.07
C ASN A 525 36.56 6.62 -8.14
N ILE A 526 36.04 6.33 -9.34
CA ILE A 526 36.78 5.59 -10.36
C ILE A 526 37.90 6.47 -10.89
N THR A 527 39.13 5.96 -10.79
CA THR A 527 40.32 6.66 -11.29
C THR A 527 40.75 6.17 -12.67
N ARG A 528 40.39 4.92 -13.02
CA ARG A 528 40.82 4.25 -14.25
C ARG A 528 39.75 3.29 -14.76
N LEU A 529 39.55 3.31 -16.08
CA LEU A 529 38.74 2.33 -16.79
C LEU A 529 39.62 1.17 -17.28
N PRO A 530 39.04 -0.03 -17.50
CA PRO A 530 39.78 -1.16 -18.07
C PRO A 530 40.33 -0.84 -19.46
N ASP A 531 41.63 -1.02 -19.68
CA ASP A 531 42.26 -0.86 -21.00
C ASP A 531 42.16 -2.16 -21.83
N CYS A 532 40.94 -2.66 -21.97
CA CYS A 532 40.61 -3.81 -22.79
C CYS A 532 39.23 -3.66 -23.42
N MET A 533 38.98 -4.44 -24.46
CA MET A 533 37.70 -4.39 -25.16
C MET A 533 36.65 -5.16 -24.37
N ILE A 534 35.53 -4.50 -24.09
CA ILE A 534 34.39 -5.09 -23.38
C ILE A 534 33.32 -5.46 -24.41
N GLN A 535 32.66 -6.62 -24.30
CA GLN A 535 31.67 -7.06 -25.29
C GLN A 535 30.25 -6.53 -24.97
N CYS A 536 30.09 -5.21 -24.85
CA CYS A 536 28.81 -4.54 -24.57
C CYS A 536 28.13 -4.00 -25.85
N SER A 537 28.19 -4.74 -26.96
CA SER A 537 27.82 -4.21 -28.29
C SER A 537 26.36 -3.78 -28.44
N LYS A 538 25.46 -4.27 -27.58
CA LYS A 538 24.04 -3.88 -27.53
C LYS A 538 23.74 -2.70 -26.63
N ALA A 539 24.67 -2.31 -25.76
CA ALA A 539 24.41 -1.28 -24.77
C ALA A 539 24.21 0.07 -25.48
N SER A 540 23.05 0.67 -25.24
CA SER A 540 22.65 1.96 -25.81
C SER A 540 22.96 3.13 -24.88
N VAL A 541 23.24 2.85 -23.61
CA VAL A 541 23.51 3.85 -22.57
C VAL A 541 24.76 3.48 -21.79
N LEU A 542 25.66 4.45 -21.63
CA LEU A 542 26.85 4.37 -20.78
C LEU A 542 26.97 5.65 -19.96
N LEU A 543 26.76 5.53 -18.64
CA LEU A 543 26.90 6.64 -17.70
C LEU A 543 28.16 6.45 -16.85
N LEU A 544 29.09 7.38 -16.96
CA LEU A 544 30.37 7.43 -16.24
C LEU A 544 30.54 8.75 -15.48
N GLY A 545 29.54 9.62 -15.49
CA GLY A 545 29.62 10.93 -14.85
C GLY A 545 29.82 10.87 -13.32
N ASP A 546 30.17 12.00 -12.72
CA ASP A 546 30.50 12.13 -11.29
C ASP A 546 31.59 11.15 -10.85
N ASN A 547 32.64 11.01 -11.66
CA ASN A 547 33.88 10.32 -11.32
C ASN A 547 35.03 11.32 -11.46
N ASP A 548 35.16 12.20 -10.46
CA ASP A 548 36.02 13.39 -10.48
C ASP A 548 37.49 13.09 -10.81
N ALA A 549 38.00 11.95 -10.37
CA ALA A 549 39.38 11.52 -10.58
C ALA A 549 39.63 10.77 -11.90
N LEU A 550 38.58 10.49 -12.69
CA LEU A 550 38.72 9.81 -13.99
C LEU A 550 39.29 10.77 -15.03
N ASP A 551 40.53 10.53 -15.48
CA ASP A 551 41.26 11.45 -16.38
C ASP A 551 41.43 10.97 -17.82
N THR A 552 41.14 9.69 -18.09
CA THR A 552 41.41 9.05 -19.38
C THR A 552 40.33 8.02 -19.71
N VAL A 553 39.83 8.03 -20.95
CA VAL A 553 38.97 6.98 -21.50
C VAL A 553 39.77 6.14 -22.51
N PRO A 554 40.08 4.86 -22.22
CA PRO A 554 40.86 4.00 -23.13
C PRO A 554 40.14 3.73 -24.45
N GLU A 555 40.91 3.70 -25.55
CA GLU A 555 40.40 3.40 -26.90
C GLU A 555 39.59 2.11 -26.94
N LYS A 556 40.14 1.03 -26.39
CA LYS A 556 39.56 -0.31 -26.42
C LYS A 556 38.28 -0.41 -25.60
N PHE A 557 38.19 0.33 -24.50
CA PHE A 557 37.02 0.30 -23.63
C PHE A 557 35.78 0.76 -24.40
N LEU A 558 35.87 1.92 -25.05
CA LEU A 558 34.75 2.52 -25.76
C LEU A 558 34.41 1.78 -27.08
N GLN A 559 35.38 1.11 -27.71
CA GLN A 559 35.12 0.20 -28.85
C GLN A 559 34.12 -0.91 -28.52
N GLY A 560 33.95 -1.24 -27.24
CA GLY A 560 33.01 -2.25 -26.78
C GLY A 560 31.53 -1.90 -26.89
N PHE A 561 31.18 -0.64 -27.17
CA PHE A 561 29.82 -0.10 -27.08
C PHE A 561 29.26 0.31 -28.45
N GLU A 562 29.20 -0.61 -29.41
CA GLU A 562 28.87 -0.32 -30.81
C GLU A 562 27.50 0.38 -31.03
N ALA A 563 26.49 0.03 -30.24
CA ALA A 563 25.12 0.56 -30.35
C ALA A 563 24.82 1.78 -29.45
N LEU A 564 25.87 2.46 -28.93
CA LEU A 564 25.71 3.51 -27.94
C LEU A 564 24.95 4.73 -28.50
N LYS A 565 23.92 5.16 -27.78
CA LYS A 565 23.11 6.36 -28.07
C LYS A 565 23.35 7.47 -27.05
N VAL A 566 23.65 7.13 -25.80
CA VAL A 566 23.91 8.07 -24.70
C VAL A 566 25.26 7.79 -24.08
N LEU A 567 26.14 8.79 -24.09
CA LEU A 567 27.40 8.80 -23.35
C LEU A 567 27.44 10.01 -22.42
N ASP A 568 27.50 9.73 -21.12
CA ASP A 568 27.67 10.76 -20.09
C ASP A 568 29.01 10.58 -19.38
N LEU A 569 29.86 11.60 -19.49
CA LEU A 569 31.18 11.73 -18.87
C LEU A 569 31.27 13.01 -18.02
N SER A 570 30.14 13.63 -17.69
CA SER A 570 30.09 14.89 -16.94
C SER A 570 30.75 14.76 -15.57
N GLU A 571 31.30 15.86 -15.04
CA GLU A 571 31.95 15.89 -13.72
C GLU A 571 33.10 14.87 -13.60
N THR A 572 33.90 14.75 -14.67
CA THR A 572 35.13 13.95 -14.70
C THR A 572 36.34 14.82 -15.01
N SER A 573 37.55 14.33 -14.74
CA SER A 573 38.82 15.03 -15.03
C SER A 573 39.40 14.69 -16.41
N ILE A 574 38.60 14.18 -17.34
CA ILE A 574 39.10 13.72 -18.64
C ILE A 574 39.81 14.84 -19.41
N ARG A 575 40.95 14.49 -20.01
CA ARG A 575 41.78 15.46 -20.76
C ARG A 575 41.51 15.45 -22.26
N SER A 576 41.09 14.29 -22.78
CA SER A 576 40.75 14.07 -24.17
C SER A 576 39.80 12.87 -24.30
N LEU A 577 39.12 12.79 -25.45
CA LEU A 577 38.31 11.63 -25.82
C LEU A 577 39.05 10.77 -26.86
N PRO A 578 38.93 9.44 -26.79
CA PRO A 578 39.58 8.53 -27.73
C PRO A 578 38.97 8.63 -29.13
N HIS A 579 39.75 8.27 -30.15
CA HIS A 579 39.29 8.20 -31.54
C HIS A 579 38.18 7.17 -31.76
N SER A 580 38.10 6.13 -30.93
CA SER A 580 36.99 5.17 -30.93
C SER A 580 35.62 5.81 -30.71
N LEU A 581 35.54 7.02 -30.14
CA LEU A 581 34.29 7.80 -30.08
C LEU A 581 33.66 7.96 -31.47
N LEU A 582 34.48 8.13 -32.51
CA LEU A 582 34.01 8.37 -33.89
C LEU A 582 33.37 7.12 -34.53
N GLN A 583 33.49 5.96 -33.89
CA GLN A 583 32.87 4.71 -34.33
C GLN A 583 31.42 4.59 -33.85
N LEU A 584 31.01 5.40 -32.86
CA LEU A 584 29.68 5.37 -32.26
C LEU A 584 28.65 6.10 -33.16
N ARG A 585 28.32 5.50 -34.32
CA ARG A 585 27.47 6.12 -35.35
C ARG A 585 26.03 6.37 -34.91
N ASP A 586 25.60 5.69 -33.84
CA ASP A 586 24.26 5.82 -33.26
C ASP A 586 24.20 6.81 -32.09
N LEU A 587 25.32 7.44 -31.74
CA LEU A 587 25.39 8.38 -30.62
C LEU A 587 24.50 9.60 -30.88
N ARG A 588 23.57 9.85 -29.96
CA ARG A 588 22.61 10.97 -29.98
C ARG A 588 22.89 12.01 -28.92
N VAL A 589 23.38 11.59 -27.75
CA VAL A 589 23.69 12.49 -26.63
C VAL A 589 25.13 12.26 -26.17
N LEU A 590 25.91 13.34 -26.14
CA LEU A 590 27.26 13.38 -25.58
C LEU A 590 27.33 14.50 -24.53
N LEU A 591 27.47 14.10 -23.26
CA LEU A 591 27.54 15.04 -22.14
C LEU A 591 28.94 15.05 -21.53
N LEU A 592 29.51 16.25 -21.45
CA LEU A 592 30.86 16.53 -20.98
C LEU A 592 30.82 17.74 -20.03
N TRP A 593 29.70 17.94 -19.34
CA TRP A 593 29.52 19.07 -18.44
C TRP A 593 30.56 19.02 -17.32
N ASN A 594 31.19 20.15 -17.04
CA ASN A 594 32.23 20.32 -16.02
C ASN A 594 33.46 19.39 -16.17
N CYS A 595 33.75 18.92 -17.39
CA CYS A 595 35.05 18.31 -17.70
C CYS A 595 36.14 19.39 -17.82
N SER A 596 36.55 19.95 -16.68
CA SER A 596 37.40 21.15 -16.59
C SER A 596 38.81 20.98 -17.17
N ASN A 597 39.31 19.75 -17.33
CA ASN A 597 40.61 19.47 -17.95
C ASN A 597 40.51 19.17 -19.46
N LEU A 598 39.31 19.18 -20.05
CA LEU A 598 39.11 18.88 -21.46
C LEU A 598 39.40 20.12 -22.30
N GLU A 599 40.54 20.11 -23.00
CA GLU A 599 41.03 21.24 -23.81
C GLU A 599 40.68 21.12 -25.30
N GLU A 600 40.49 19.89 -25.80
CA GLU A 600 40.16 19.61 -27.19
C GLU A 600 39.29 18.37 -27.36
N LEU A 601 38.59 18.33 -28.50
CA LEU A 601 37.73 17.24 -28.91
C LEU A 601 38.19 16.70 -30.28
N PRO A 602 38.06 15.38 -30.53
CA PRO A 602 38.28 14.83 -31.86
C PRO A 602 37.25 15.41 -32.85
N SER A 603 37.51 15.24 -34.15
CA SER A 603 36.61 15.73 -35.21
C SER A 603 35.27 14.99 -35.18
N LEU A 604 34.24 15.61 -34.60
CA LEU A 604 32.94 14.98 -34.37
C LEU A 604 32.07 14.83 -35.62
N GLY A 605 32.46 15.40 -36.78
CA GLY A 605 31.63 15.43 -37.99
C GLY A 605 31.19 14.08 -38.57
N THR A 606 31.69 12.96 -38.05
CA THR A 606 31.24 11.60 -38.39
C THR A 606 29.99 11.15 -37.61
N LEU A 607 29.64 11.84 -36.52
CA LEU A 607 28.54 11.52 -35.61
C LEU A 607 27.24 12.21 -36.05
N THR A 608 26.79 11.93 -37.28
CA THR A 608 25.69 12.68 -37.92
C THR A 608 24.33 12.57 -37.22
N LYS A 609 24.16 11.61 -36.32
CA LYS A 609 22.96 11.41 -35.47
C LYS A 609 23.03 12.13 -34.12
N LEU A 610 24.11 12.86 -33.83
CA LEU A 610 24.26 13.57 -32.57
C LEU A 610 23.24 14.71 -32.50
N GLN A 611 22.42 14.71 -31.45
CA GLN A 611 21.29 15.61 -31.22
C GLN A 611 21.54 16.56 -30.04
N ASP A 612 22.25 16.12 -29.00
CA ASP A 612 22.60 16.95 -27.82
C ASP A 612 24.11 16.86 -27.56
N LEU A 613 24.77 18.03 -27.51
CA LEU A 613 26.17 18.18 -27.16
C LEU A 613 26.32 19.20 -26.04
N ASP A 614 26.68 18.73 -24.85
CA ASP A 614 26.91 19.56 -23.67
C ASP A 614 28.41 19.66 -23.38
N LEU A 615 28.96 20.87 -23.56
CA LEU A 615 30.36 21.21 -23.31
C LEU A 615 30.48 22.26 -22.21
N CYS A 616 29.43 22.46 -21.41
CA CYS A 616 29.44 23.49 -20.37
C CYS A 616 30.59 23.26 -19.37
N GLY A 617 31.28 24.32 -18.97
CA GLY A 617 32.37 24.26 -17.98
C GLY A 617 33.63 23.52 -18.44
N THR A 618 33.76 23.22 -19.74
CA THR A 618 35.00 22.67 -20.31
C THR A 618 36.01 23.77 -20.64
N CYS A 619 37.28 23.40 -20.79
CA CYS A 619 38.37 24.32 -21.17
C CYS A 619 38.67 24.31 -22.68
N ILE A 620 37.69 23.96 -23.52
CA ILE A 620 37.90 23.90 -24.96
C ILE A 620 38.27 25.27 -25.53
N ALA A 621 39.34 25.33 -26.32
CA ALA A 621 39.78 26.57 -26.96
C ALA A 621 39.01 26.86 -28.26
N ASN A 622 38.52 25.81 -28.94
CA ASN A 622 37.81 25.87 -30.22
C ASN A 622 36.71 24.81 -30.25
N LEU A 623 35.66 25.04 -31.05
CA LEU A 623 34.70 23.99 -31.37
C LEU A 623 35.39 22.85 -32.15
N PRO A 624 34.96 21.59 -31.97
CA PRO A 624 35.53 20.45 -32.69
C PRO A 624 35.39 20.63 -34.21
N ARG A 625 36.41 20.18 -34.96
CA ARG A 625 36.35 20.19 -36.42
C ARG A 625 35.20 19.33 -36.93
N GLY A 626 34.54 19.78 -37.99
CA GLY A 626 33.43 19.05 -38.59
C GLY A 626 32.13 19.14 -37.79
N ILE A 627 32.05 19.95 -36.73
CA ILE A 627 30.81 20.21 -36.00
C ILE A 627 29.71 20.75 -36.93
N GLU A 628 30.09 21.47 -37.99
CA GLU A 628 29.19 21.97 -39.01
C GLU A 628 28.51 20.89 -39.86
N ASN A 629 28.99 19.64 -39.78
CA ASN A 629 28.40 18.48 -40.45
C ASN A 629 27.34 17.77 -39.58
N LEU A 630 27.14 18.19 -38.32
CA LEU A 630 26.16 17.61 -37.42
C LEU A 630 24.75 18.13 -37.75
N SER A 631 24.18 17.61 -38.82
CA SER A 631 22.89 18.06 -39.36
C SER A 631 21.70 17.80 -38.45
N GLU A 632 21.81 16.83 -37.53
CA GLU A 632 20.77 16.50 -36.55
C GLU A 632 20.99 17.16 -35.19
N LEU A 633 22.03 17.99 -35.01
CA LEU A 633 22.31 18.64 -33.73
C LEU A 633 21.21 19.64 -33.39
N ARG A 634 20.50 19.40 -32.29
CA ARG A 634 19.39 20.21 -31.79
C ARG A 634 19.78 21.06 -30.61
N VAL A 635 20.66 20.56 -29.75
CA VAL A 635 21.14 21.28 -28.57
C VAL A 635 22.66 21.40 -28.61
N LEU A 636 23.13 22.63 -28.44
CA LEU A 636 24.54 22.92 -28.23
C LEU A 636 24.69 23.82 -27.01
N LYS A 637 25.31 23.30 -25.96
CA LYS A 637 25.59 24.06 -24.73
C LYS A 637 27.09 24.28 -24.55
N LEU A 638 27.46 25.53 -24.33
CA LEU A 638 28.82 26.07 -24.25
C LEU A 638 28.92 27.06 -23.07
N ASP A 639 28.03 26.96 -22.08
CA ASP A 639 28.06 27.87 -20.94
C ASP A 639 29.37 27.67 -20.15
N GLY A 640 30.01 28.75 -19.73
CA GLY A 640 31.24 28.68 -18.92
C GLY A 640 32.48 28.16 -19.63
N THR A 641 32.49 28.02 -20.97
CA THR A 641 33.70 27.66 -21.73
C THR A 641 34.64 28.86 -21.86
N GLY A 642 35.37 29.19 -20.79
CA GLY A 642 36.17 30.41 -20.68
C GLY A 642 37.30 30.54 -21.72
N GLU A 643 37.85 29.42 -22.18
CA GLU A 643 38.94 29.41 -23.17
C GLU A 643 38.45 29.47 -24.63
N LEU A 644 37.16 29.28 -24.88
CA LEU A 644 36.57 29.36 -26.22
C LEU A 644 36.55 30.82 -26.68
N LYS A 645 37.59 31.27 -27.41
CA LYS A 645 37.75 32.69 -27.78
C LYS A 645 37.15 33.05 -29.14
N SER A 646 37.02 32.08 -30.04
CA SER A 646 36.53 32.30 -31.40
C SER A 646 35.77 31.10 -31.94
N ILE A 647 34.68 31.39 -32.64
CA ILE A 647 33.97 30.43 -33.49
C ILE A 647 34.15 30.89 -34.93
N GLN A 648 34.47 29.97 -35.85
CA GLN A 648 34.65 30.34 -37.25
C GLN A 648 33.30 30.76 -37.88
N PRO A 649 33.29 31.79 -38.74
CA PRO A 649 32.07 32.21 -39.43
C PRO A 649 31.46 31.07 -40.25
N GLY A 650 30.14 30.96 -40.18
CA GLY A 650 29.36 29.99 -40.94
C GLY A 650 29.14 28.66 -40.25
N ILE A 651 29.86 28.34 -39.17
CA ILE A 651 29.67 27.08 -38.42
C ILE A 651 28.24 27.01 -37.88
N ILE A 652 27.81 28.02 -37.11
CA ILE A 652 26.50 28.02 -36.46
C ILE A 652 25.36 28.00 -37.49
N SER A 653 25.54 28.72 -38.61
CA SER A 653 24.54 28.75 -39.69
C SER A 653 24.32 27.41 -40.40
N LYS A 654 25.30 26.50 -40.35
CA LYS A 654 25.20 25.16 -40.95
C LYS A 654 24.49 24.15 -40.03
N LEU A 655 24.35 24.46 -38.74
CA LEU A 655 23.59 23.66 -37.77
C LEU A 655 22.09 23.86 -37.99
N SER A 656 21.57 23.32 -39.10
CA SER A 656 20.22 23.59 -39.59
C SER A 656 19.09 23.05 -38.70
N SER A 657 19.38 22.13 -37.78
CA SER A 657 18.40 21.55 -36.84
C SER A 657 18.53 22.11 -35.42
N LEU A 658 19.36 23.15 -35.22
CA LEU A 658 19.62 23.70 -33.90
C LEU A 658 18.38 24.40 -33.32
N GLU A 659 17.95 23.93 -32.16
CA GLU A 659 16.75 24.37 -31.42
C GLU A 659 17.14 25.09 -30.12
N SER A 660 18.29 24.76 -29.54
CA SER A 660 18.78 25.32 -28.28
C SER A 660 20.27 25.64 -28.36
N LEU A 661 20.62 26.90 -28.11
CA LEU A 661 22.00 27.37 -28.05
C LEU A 661 22.25 28.15 -26.76
N SER A 662 23.21 27.69 -25.96
CA SER A 662 23.63 28.35 -24.73
C SER A 662 25.15 28.58 -24.77
N ILE A 663 25.60 29.81 -24.56
CA ILE A 663 27.03 30.19 -24.60
C ILE A 663 27.39 31.27 -23.55
N CYS A 664 26.58 31.36 -22.50
CA CYS A 664 26.74 32.33 -21.43
C CYS A 664 28.00 32.09 -20.60
N GLY A 665 28.76 33.14 -20.32
CA GLY A 665 29.99 33.03 -19.55
C GLY A 665 31.13 32.32 -20.28
N SER A 666 31.00 32.04 -21.59
CA SER A 666 32.13 31.62 -22.42
C SER A 666 33.09 32.77 -22.69
N GLY A 667 34.31 32.45 -23.13
CA GLY A 667 35.27 33.43 -23.66
C GLY A 667 34.85 34.06 -25.00
N PHE A 668 33.79 33.53 -25.62
CA PHE A 668 33.28 33.95 -26.92
C PHE A 668 32.06 34.86 -26.70
N CYS A 669 32.01 35.95 -27.45
CA CYS A 669 30.84 36.82 -27.49
C CYS A 669 30.51 37.13 -28.95
N PHE A 670 29.23 37.02 -29.30
CA PHE A 670 28.77 37.42 -30.63
C PHE A 670 29.03 38.91 -30.85
N ARG A 671 29.46 39.25 -32.07
CA ARG A 671 29.62 40.63 -32.54
C ARG A 671 28.68 40.93 -33.69
N LEU A 672 28.47 42.22 -33.98
CA LEU A 672 27.67 42.66 -35.12
C LEU A 672 28.50 42.64 -36.41
N LYS A 673 27.82 42.43 -37.53
CA LYS A 673 28.46 42.43 -38.86
C LYS A 673 29.11 43.79 -39.15
N GLY A 674 30.34 43.76 -39.67
CA GLY A 674 31.16 44.96 -39.95
C GLY A 674 32.26 45.22 -38.92
N GLU A 675 32.32 44.43 -37.84
CA GLU A 675 33.46 44.37 -36.92
C GLU A 675 34.41 43.27 -37.44
N GLU A 676 35.33 43.63 -38.34
CA GLU A 676 36.22 42.69 -39.06
C GLU A 676 37.25 41.99 -38.14
N ASP A 677 36.88 40.86 -37.53
CA ASP A 677 37.81 40.04 -36.75
C ASP A 677 37.81 38.53 -37.11
N GLY A 678 37.11 38.15 -38.19
CA GLY A 678 37.09 36.77 -38.69
C GLY A 678 36.37 35.76 -37.77
N ARG A 679 35.48 36.21 -36.87
CA ARG A 679 34.70 35.36 -35.97
C ARG A 679 33.21 35.33 -36.33
N ALA A 680 32.50 34.33 -35.81
CA ALA A 680 31.07 34.17 -36.02
C ALA A 680 30.28 35.38 -35.50
N THR A 681 29.37 35.89 -36.33
CA THR A 681 28.59 37.09 -36.01
C THR A 681 27.18 36.75 -35.53
N PHE A 682 26.54 37.68 -34.80
CA PHE A 682 25.15 37.53 -34.37
C PHE A 682 24.19 37.31 -35.54
N GLU A 683 24.53 37.81 -36.74
CA GLU A 683 23.69 37.61 -37.94
C GLU A 683 23.64 36.17 -38.41
N GLU A 684 24.60 35.33 -38.04
CA GLU A 684 24.57 33.90 -38.39
C GLU A 684 23.41 33.17 -37.71
N LEU A 685 22.99 33.65 -36.52
CA LEU A 685 21.81 33.15 -35.84
C LEU A 685 20.52 33.44 -36.62
N LYS A 686 20.53 34.43 -37.55
CA LYS A 686 19.35 34.75 -38.39
C LYS A 686 18.89 33.57 -39.23
N LEU A 687 19.81 32.74 -39.69
CA LEU A 687 19.50 31.55 -40.48
C LEU A 687 18.93 30.41 -39.63
N SER A 688 19.23 30.40 -38.33
CA SER A 688 18.76 29.41 -37.37
C SER A 688 17.49 29.86 -36.59
N PHE A 689 17.11 31.15 -36.61
CA PHE A 689 15.98 31.69 -35.84
C PHE A 689 14.61 31.06 -36.13
N ASN A 690 14.42 30.41 -37.28
CA ASN A 690 13.14 29.76 -37.58
C ASN A 690 12.93 28.46 -36.77
N ARG A 691 13.98 27.94 -36.13
CA ARG A 691 13.96 26.69 -35.33
C ARG A 691 14.51 26.87 -33.91
N LEU A 692 15.29 27.93 -33.68
CA LEU A 692 15.87 28.22 -32.38
C LEU A 692 14.79 28.67 -31.38
N HIS A 693 14.46 27.78 -30.44
CA HIS A 693 13.47 28.00 -29.38
C HIS A 693 14.09 28.55 -28.10
N TYR A 694 15.34 28.17 -27.81
CA TYR A 694 16.09 28.63 -26.64
C TYR A 694 17.44 29.24 -27.06
N LEU A 695 17.67 30.49 -26.66
CA LEU A 695 18.92 31.19 -26.91
C LEU A 695 19.37 31.89 -25.64
N ARG A 696 20.53 31.50 -25.13
CA ARG A 696 21.15 32.11 -23.95
C ARG A 696 22.57 32.56 -24.30
N ILE A 697 22.77 33.88 -24.42
CA ILE A 697 24.04 34.47 -24.81
C ILE A 697 24.38 35.68 -23.92
N SER A 698 25.66 35.97 -23.77
CA SER A 698 26.10 37.26 -23.23
C SER A 698 26.12 38.31 -24.34
N LEU A 699 25.48 39.46 -24.11
CA LEU A 699 25.48 40.60 -25.03
C LEU A 699 26.61 41.60 -24.75
N ASN A 700 27.57 41.23 -23.91
CA ASN A 700 28.71 42.08 -23.54
C ASN A 700 29.53 42.39 -24.80
N GLY A 701 29.34 43.59 -25.36
CA GLY A 701 29.98 44.03 -26.61
C GLY A 701 29.02 44.45 -27.74
N ILE A 702 27.71 44.21 -27.61
CA ILE A 702 26.72 44.65 -28.60
C ILE A 702 25.97 45.88 -28.05
N PRO A 703 26.09 47.07 -28.67
CA PRO A 703 25.34 48.26 -28.23
C PRO A 703 23.82 48.03 -28.35
N TRP A 704 23.08 48.26 -27.25
CA TRP A 704 21.62 48.06 -27.17
C TRP A 704 20.84 48.75 -28.31
N GLU A 705 21.28 49.94 -28.72
CA GLU A 705 20.70 50.72 -29.82
C GLU A 705 20.72 49.99 -31.18
N LYS A 706 21.73 49.13 -31.41
CA LYS A 706 21.86 48.35 -32.66
C LYS A 706 21.03 47.05 -32.64
N ILE A 707 20.80 46.47 -31.46
CA ILE A 707 19.94 45.28 -31.27
C ILE A 707 18.48 45.62 -31.61
N ARG A 708 18.02 46.81 -31.21
CA ARG A 708 16.64 47.27 -31.43
C ARG A 708 16.24 47.33 -32.90
N ARG A 709 17.15 47.67 -33.82
CA ARG A 709 16.88 47.70 -35.27
C ARG A 709 16.75 46.30 -35.90
N SER A 710 17.45 45.29 -35.37
CA SER A 710 17.38 43.93 -35.91
C SER A 710 16.19 43.11 -35.42
N PHE A 711 15.58 43.49 -34.29
CA PHE A 711 14.44 42.78 -33.69
C PHE A 711 13.07 43.36 -34.08
N LEU A 712 12.97 44.63 -34.50
CA LEU A 712 11.68 45.28 -34.80
C LEU A 712 11.18 45.13 -36.25
N ASP A 713 11.96 44.50 -37.14
CA ASP A 713 11.58 44.23 -38.53
C ASP A 713 10.96 42.82 -38.74
N LYS A 714 10.52 42.14 -37.67
CA LYS A 714 9.76 40.88 -37.75
C LYS A 714 8.62 40.83 -36.74
#